data_AF-A0A809RZV1-F1
#
_entry.id   AF-A0A809RZV1-F1
#
_cell.length_a   1.000
_cell.length_b   1.000
_cell.length_c   1.000
_cell.angle_alpha   90.00
_cell.angle_beta   90.00
_cell.angle_gamma   90.00
#
_symmetry.space_group_name_H-M   'P 1'
#
loop_
_entity.id
_entity.type
_entity.pdbx_description
1 polymer ?
#
loop_
_entity_poly.entity_id
_entity_poly.type
_entity_poly.pdbx_seq_one_letter_code
_entity_poly.pdbx_strand_id
1 'polypeptide(L)'
;MFKNKFFELKFNVDYLSNEYEINFINNPVVYVKVNELSKFPLSNFLNNVKYTLNSIKVVEPYTLQDYVNNVVFNETNYYFVNNDVINKSNLNDLINQENSKFSSNNQGLITKKTSLNLDDLINIWLSDETKNLIPYSQENLSSVLKYNKLYKTFFSKTSNRPIKNFLLIDESDKTQIIKSFAPREILEKTVFNIENNKASITKDLSEITNLEELSTGELYLNFEFEFDLNFKKVRDYYKNNYIKYSFLNISIPYNAIKNQNQINNIDFDVYSDFMTYEKLQEQKNLISSLFSFNIRKNNNNLTLEIIPKQDIKFYDLIVEHNLSNTKSVFISNVLYSINYLSEDELIYTQKPLKNQESAGLNEQIISNNELTSQISQPINSTKRLYKENTDKVIKQYRSRAFTFKSNGGSWTVLGKVKPNDPSDYRFFVTTNDHVWETFANADEIQKFNNPWITKIDKQLDLKVPRVIDKNIATNDISSTIVSDYDTKWSNEVPYEFELINNFFNHADYPQLNIFKKNDLSIASGTSKLSDNVIAIVNFKFFFENFEINKPNSWKYKNQTLNQNEQEIVQFIHNLINLDLLNSSKLNRHLSNFINLNYYIAGFPAKQTSNEFSPVGDNKKRWRDYLVGNSILDLHSTNYCHARFKCFQMDHPFITANTQTVDISAGFSGSGLYDSQGNFAGHHVLGDLDEYGYSNKYAFILDNQEKTVLGNGNTPFNTSSFYERMRYLSYLYPERYQNQFNKTPSY
;
A
#
# COMPACT_ATOMS: atom_id res chain seq x y z
N MET A 1 -34.23 10.29 19.58
CA MET A 1 -33.09 11.20 19.32
C MET A 1 -31.76 10.45 19.13
N PHE A 2 -31.43 9.44 19.95
CA PHE A 2 -30.12 8.74 19.89
C PHE A 2 -30.02 7.53 18.94
N LYS A 3 -31.10 7.07 18.31
CA LYS A 3 -31.15 5.78 17.58
C LYS A 3 -30.04 5.59 16.52
N ASN A 4 -29.51 6.69 15.97
CA ASN A 4 -28.48 6.69 14.92
C ASN A 4 -27.15 7.29 15.41
N LYS A 5 -26.84 7.23 16.72
CA LYS A 5 -25.58 7.70 17.31
C LYS A 5 -24.77 6.52 17.84
N PHE A 6 -23.49 6.73 18.11
CA PHE A 6 -22.64 5.74 18.79
C PHE A 6 -22.16 6.24 20.15
N PHE A 7 -21.81 5.29 21.00
CA PHE A 7 -21.05 5.52 22.22
C PHE A 7 -19.57 5.29 21.93
N GLU A 8 -18.76 6.30 22.20
CA GLU A 8 -17.30 6.19 22.23
C GLU A 8 -16.88 5.83 23.66
N LEU A 9 -16.24 4.69 23.84
CA LEU A 9 -15.70 4.21 25.11
C LEU A 9 -14.17 4.25 25.02
N LYS A 10 -13.54 5.13 25.81
CA LYS A 10 -12.08 5.28 25.85
C LYS A 10 -11.52 4.69 27.14
N PHE A 11 -10.49 3.86 27.02
CA PHE A 11 -9.85 3.20 28.16
C PHE A 11 -8.42 3.73 28.35
N ASN A 12 -7.97 3.81 29.60
CA ASN A 12 -6.56 3.92 29.97
C ASN A 12 -5.99 2.52 30.19
N VAL A 13 -4.69 2.38 30.00
CA VAL A 13 -3.97 1.13 30.25
C VAL A 13 -3.08 1.31 31.47
N ASP A 14 -3.26 0.46 32.48
CA ASP A 14 -2.38 0.45 33.66
C ASP A 14 -1.05 -0.23 33.24
N TYR A 15 -0.06 0.61 32.91
CA TYR A 15 1.29 0.38 32.39
C TYR A 15 1.80 -1.07 32.17
N LEU A 16 2.24 -1.32 30.93
CA LEU A 16 3.44 -2.10 30.58
C LEU A 16 4.59 -1.10 30.31
N SER A 17 5.86 -1.51 30.44
CA SER A 17 7.07 -0.65 30.36
C SER A 17 7.12 0.32 29.16
N ASN A 18 7.96 1.37 29.24
CA ASN A 18 8.22 2.36 28.16
C ASN A 18 8.54 1.71 26.79
N GLU A 19 9.01 0.47 26.77
CA GLU A 19 9.32 -0.28 25.55
C GLU A 19 8.07 -0.61 24.70
N TYR A 20 6.87 -0.67 25.30
CA TYR A 20 5.61 -0.95 24.60
C TYR A 20 4.99 0.29 23.92
N GLU A 21 5.40 1.52 24.28
CA GLU A 21 4.82 2.77 23.74
C GLU A 21 5.04 2.93 22.22
N ILE A 22 6.00 2.21 21.65
CA ILE A 22 6.32 2.28 20.23
C ILE A 22 5.18 1.66 19.39
N ASN A 23 4.54 0.58 19.83
CA ASN A 23 3.56 -0.13 19.00
C ASN A 23 2.15 -0.25 19.59
N PHE A 24 2.01 0.04 20.89
CA PHE A 24 0.75 -0.11 21.59
C PHE A 24 -0.07 1.18 21.62
N ILE A 25 -1.40 1.06 21.66
CA ILE A 25 -2.31 2.20 21.83
C ILE A 25 -2.52 2.43 23.32
N ASN A 26 -1.92 3.49 23.87
CA ASN A 26 -2.05 3.83 25.30
C ASN A 26 -3.48 4.17 25.73
N ASN A 27 -4.34 4.53 24.78
CA ASN A 27 -5.74 4.86 25.03
C ASN A 27 -6.67 4.22 23.99
N PRO A 28 -6.92 2.90 24.03
CA PRO A 28 -7.78 2.25 23.06
C PRO A 28 -9.22 2.77 23.16
N VAL A 29 -9.89 2.83 22.01
CA VAL A 29 -11.25 3.37 21.87
C VAL A 29 -12.14 2.34 21.19
N VAL A 30 -13.34 2.14 21.71
CA VAL A 30 -14.37 1.25 21.16
C VAL A 30 -15.62 2.08 20.83
N TYR A 31 -16.22 1.85 19.66
CA TYR A 31 -17.42 2.57 19.21
C TYR A 31 -18.62 1.63 19.14
N VAL A 32 -19.62 1.83 20.00
CA VAL A 32 -20.77 0.94 20.12
C VAL A 32 -22.04 1.61 19.66
N LYS A 33 -22.85 0.94 18.82
CA LYS A 33 -24.15 1.51 18.43
C LYS A 33 -25.10 1.60 19.62
N VAL A 34 -25.93 2.64 19.67
CA VAL A 34 -26.90 2.80 20.76
C VAL A 34 -27.81 1.57 20.93
N ASN A 35 -28.19 0.90 19.85
CA ASN A 35 -28.99 -0.32 19.87
C ASN A 35 -28.20 -1.60 20.21
N GLU A 36 -26.86 -1.53 20.32
CA GLU A 36 -25.96 -2.64 20.64
C GLU A 36 -25.29 -2.48 22.02
N LEU A 37 -25.51 -1.35 22.70
CA LEU A 37 -24.94 -1.03 24.01
C LEU A 37 -25.14 -2.11 25.08
N SER A 38 -26.28 -2.81 25.04
CA SER A 38 -26.59 -3.85 26.04
C SER A 38 -25.64 -5.04 25.96
N LYS A 39 -25.01 -5.28 24.80
CA LYS A 39 -24.05 -6.36 24.58
C LYS A 39 -23.17 -6.07 23.37
N PHE A 40 -21.90 -5.77 23.62
CA PHE A 40 -20.86 -5.65 22.61
C PHE A 40 -19.58 -6.33 23.11
N PRO A 41 -18.76 -6.92 22.23
CA PRO A 41 -17.53 -7.57 22.67
C PRO A 41 -16.40 -6.55 22.81
N LEU A 42 -15.57 -6.71 23.84
CA LEU A 42 -14.29 -6.01 23.99
C LEU A 42 -13.22 -6.80 23.26
N SER A 43 -13.29 -6.75 21.93
CA SER A 43 -12.35 -7.46 21.06
C SER A 43 -11.02 -6.73 20.96
N ASN A 44 -9.94 -7.48 20.69
CA ASN A 44 -8.59 -6.96 20.39
C ASN A 44 -7.83 -6.29 21.56
N PHE A 45 -8.32 -6.42 22.80
CA PHE A 45 -7.57 -6.00 23.99
C PHE A 45 -6.51 -7.05 24.38
N LEU A 46 -5.32 -6.60 24.80
CA LEU A 46 -4.25 -7.51 25.23
C LEU A 46 -4.66 -8.31 26.46
N ASN A 47 -4.28 -9.59 26.45
CA ASN A 47 -4.46 -10.46 27.61
C ASN A 47 -3.57 -10.03 28.77
N ASN A 48 -4.03 -10.28 30.00
CA ASN A 48 -3.33 -9.99 31.26
C ASN A 48 -2.97 -8.50 31.46
N VAL A 49 -3.63 -7.60 30.73
CA VAL A 49 -3.48 -6.15 30.88
C VAL A 49 -4.75 -5.57 31.50
N LYS A 50 -4.57 -4.69 32.49
CA LYS A 50 -5.68 -3.99 33.13
C LYS A 50 -6.03 -2.74 32.33
N TYR A 51 -7.29 -2.67 31.91
CA TYR A 51 -7.89 -1.55 31.20
C TYR A 51 -8.91 -0.86 32.09
N THR A 52 -8.77 0.45 32.27
CA THR A 52 -9.68 1.26 33.09
C THR A 52 -10.44 2.22 32.18
N LEU A 53 -11.77 2.17 32.17
CA LEU A 53 -12.61 3.09 31.39
C LEU A 53 -12.37 4.52 31.88
N ASN A 54 -11.91 5.37 30.97
CA ASN A 54 -11.53 6.75 31.25
C ASN A 54 -12.64 7.74 30.88
N SER A 55 -13.33 7.53 29.74
CA SER A 55 -14.40 8.43 29.31
C SER A 55 -15.42 7.73 28.41
N ILE A 56 -16.67 8.20 28.49
CA ILE A 56 -17.78 7.82 27.62
C ILE A 56 -18.31 9.07 26.94
N LYS A 57 -18.45 9.03 25.62
CA LYS A 57 -19.10 10.08 24.84
C LYS A 57 -20.18 9.50 23.94
N VAL A 58 -21.15 10.32 23.57
CA VAL A 58 -22.03 10.02 22.45
C VAL A 58 -21.52 10.78 21.24
N VAL A 59 -21.28 10.09 20.13
CA VAL A 59 -20.71 10.68 18.91
C VAL A 59 -21.60 10.42 17.69
N GLU A 60 -21.46 11.30 16.71
CA GLU A 60 -22.02 11.09 15.37
C GLU A 60 -21.33 9.92 14.66
N PRO A 61 -22.08 9.01 14.01
CA PRO A 61 -21.53 7.77 13.46
C PRO A 61 -20.58 7.95 12.27
N TYR A 62 -20.67 9.09 11.57
CA TYR A 62 -19.88 9.38 10.38
C TYR A 62 -18.70 10.31 10.66
N THR A 63 -18.82 11.12 11.70
CA THR A 63 -17.92 12.25 11.92
C THR A 63 -17.16 12.11 13.24
N LEU A 64 -17.60 11.18 14.09
CA LEU A 64 -17.13 10.98 15.47
C LEU A 64 -17.18 12.25 16.32
N GLN A 65 -17.91 13.26 15.86
CA GLN A 65 -18.07 14.51 16.58
C GLN A 65 -18.91 14.25 17.81
N ASP A 66 -18.44 14.78 18.95
CA ASP A 66 -19.17 14.69 20.19
C ASP A 66 -20.57 15.32 20.04
N TYR A 67 -21.59 14.48 20.26
CA TYR A 67 -22.99 14.85 20.42
C TYR A 67 -23.29 15.09 21.92
N VAL A 68 -22.67 14.30 22.80
CA VAL A 68 -22.65 14.49 24.26
C VAL A 68 -21.24 14.21 24.77
N ASN A 69 -20.57 15.22 25.31
CA ASN A 69 -19.13 15.17 25.58
C ASN A 69 -18.76 14.52 26.92
N ASN A 70 -19.70 14.43 27.88
CA ASN A 70 -19.43 13.94 29.23
C ASN A 70 -20.63 13.17 29.76
N VAL A 71 -20.71 11.87 29.45
CA VAL A 71 -21.61 10.99 30.19
C VAL A 71 -20.98 10.77 31.57
N VAL A 72 -21.62 11.27 32.63
CA VAL A 72 -21.15 11.11 34.02
C VAL A 72 -21.45 9.69 34.48
N PHE A 73 -20.43 8.99 34.96
CA PHE A 73 -20.57 7.67 35.60
C PHE A 73 -20.10 7.79 37.05
N ASN A 74 -20.93 7.29 37.98
CA ASN A 74 -20.86 7.61 39.41
C ASN A 74 -19.86 6.74 40.20
N GLU A 75 -19.17 5.81 39.57
CA GLU A 75 -18.26 4.86 40.24
C GLU A 75 -16.81 5.01 39.78
N THR A 76 -15.89 4.73 40.71
CA THR A 76 -14.43 4.86 40.53
C THR A 76 -13.74 3.62 39.94
N ASN A 77 -14.46 2.52 39.67
CA ASN A 77 -13.86 1.20 39.40
C ASN A 77 -14.37 0.50 38.12
N TYR A 78 -14.52 1.20 37.00
CA TYR A 78 -14.79 0.54 35.70
C TYR A 78 -13.50 0.02 35.07
N TYR A 79 -12.97 -1.09 35.58
CA TYR A 79 -11.81 -1.76 34.98
C TYR A 79 -12.09 -3.23 34.65
N PHE A 80 -11.36 -3.75 33.68
CA PHE A 80 -11.32 -5.18 33.37
C PHE A 80 -9.88 -5.62 33.09
N VAL A 81 -9.62 -6.91 33.29
CA VAL A 81 -8.42 -7.57 32.78
C VAL A 81 -8.91 -8.61 31.79
N ASN A 82 -8.40 -8.57 30.56
CA ASN A 82 -8.76 -9.59 29.59
C ASN A 82 -8.00 -10.88 29.94
N ASN A 83 -8.73 -11.91 30.35
CA ASN A 83 -8.17 -13.20 30.74
C ASN A 83 -8.76 -14.29 29.83
N ASP A 84 -8.40 -14.28 28.55
CA ASP A 84 -8.68 -15.43 27.69
C ASP A 84 -7.88 -16.63 28.24
N VAL A 85 -8.59 -17.61 28.80
CA VAL A 85 -8.00 -18.85 29.33
C VAL A 85 -7.46 -19.66 28.16
N ILE A 86 -6.14 -19.65 27.99
CA ILE A 86 -5.47 -20.45 26.97
C ILE A 86 -5.40 -21.90 27.45
N ASN A 87 -6.17 -22.78 26.82
CA ASN A 87 -5.89 -24.22 26.93
C ASN A 87 -4.56 -24.49 26.24
N LYS A 88 -3.55 -24.91 27.00
CA LYS A 88 -2.26 -25.36 26.48
C LYS A 88 -2.48 -26.62 25.64
N SER A 89 -2.59 -26.47 24.33
CA SER A 89 -2.52 -27.60 23.40
C SER A 89 -1.07 -27.84 23.01
N ASN A 90 -0.48 -28.95 23.44
CA ASN A 90 0.79 -29.42 22.90
C ASN A 90 0.56 -29.90 21.47
N LEU A 91 1.06 -29.14 20.50
CA LEU A 91 1.17 -29.60 19.11
C LEU A 91 2.66 -29.77 18.83
N ASN A 92 3.13 -31.00 18.99
CA ASN A 92 4.42 -31.44 18.48
C ASN A 92 4.25 -32.18 17.15
N ASP A 93 5.17 -31.84 16.26
CA ASP A 93 5.85 -32.62 15.22
C ASP A 93 5.04 -33.12 14.01
N LEU A 94 5.12 -32.34 12.93
CA LEU A 94 5.00 -32.79 11.53
C LEU A 94 6.34 -33.30 10.97
N ILE A 95 7.25 -33.75 11.83
CA ILE A 95 8.54 -34.29 11.42
C ILE A 95 8.70 -35.69 12.02
N ASN A 96 8.95 -36.67 11.15
CA ASN A 96 9.18 -38.06 11.58
C ASN A 96 10.40 -38.09 12.51
N GLN A 97 10.19 -38.36 13.79
CA GLN A 97 11.28 -38.59 14.75
C GLN A 97 11.95 -39.93 14.48
N GLU A 98 12.79 -40.03 13.46
CA GLU A 98 13.77 -41.11 13.39
C GLU A 98 15.01 -40.70 14.19
N ASN A 99 15.22 -41.34 15.34
CA ASN A 99 16.49 -41.27 16.05
C ASN A 99 17.54 -42.07 15.27
N SER A 100 18.02 -41.50 14.17
CA SER A 100 19.19 -42.01 13.45
C SER A 100 20.46 -41.71 14.26
N LYS A 101 21.34 -42.71 14.41
CA LYS A 101 22.65 -42.50 15.04
C LYS A 101 23.56 -41.80 14.03
N PHE A 102 23.77 -40.50 14.20
CA PHE A 102 24.76 -39.75 13.42
C PHE A 102 26.17 -40.28 13.67
N SER A 103 26.81 -40.85 12.65
CA SER A 103 28.16 -41.38 12.75
C SER A 103 29.18 -40.33 12.28
N SER A 104 29.71 -39.56 13.24
CA SER A 104 30.89 -38.71 13.04
C SER A 104 31.85 -38.85 14.24
N ASN A 105 33.14 -38.72 13.94
CA ASN A 105 34.24 -38.70 14.92
C ASN A 105 34.73 -37.28 15.22
N ASN A 106 34.03 -36.25 14.72
CA ASN A 106 34.43 -34.86 14.91
C ASN A 106 34.33 -34.45 16.39
N GLN A 107 35.47 -34.13 16.99
CA GLN A 107 35.57 -33.74 18.40
C GLN A 107 34.93 -32.39 18.71
N GLY A 108 34.66 -31.56 17.69
CA GLY A 108 33.99 -30.28 17.78
C GLY A 108 32.46 -30.37 17.85
N LEU A 109 31.87 -31.57 17.76
CA LEU A 109 30.43 -31.77 17.97
C LEU A 109 30.05 -31.47 19.42
N ILE A 110 29.01 -30.65 19.60
CA ILE A 110 28.34 -30.43 20.89
C ILE A 110 27.59 -31.71 21.32
N THR A 111 26.94 -32.36 20.35
CA THR A 111 26.07 -33.53 20.54
C THR A 111 26.01 -34.35 19.25
N LYS A 112 25.55 -35.60 19.34
CA LYS A 112 25.24 -36.47 18.19
C LYS A 112 23.75 -36.54 17.87
N LYS A 113 22.91 -35.74 18.54
CA LYS A 113 21.46 -35.70 18.33
C LYS A 113 21.13 -35.03 17.00
N THR A 114 20.34 -35.71 16.17
CA THR A 114 19.80 -35.24 14.88
C THR A 114 18.41 -34.62 15.01
N SER A 115 17.91 -34.44 16.23
CA SER A 115 16.54 -33.98 16.52
C SER A 115 16.52 -32.89 17.60
N LEU A 116 17.44 -31.93 17.51
CA LEU A 116 17.47 -30.77 18.39
C LEU A 116 16.28 -29.86 18.07
N ASN A 117 15.61 -29.37 19.10
CA ASN A 117 14.57 -28.34 18.98
C ASN A 117 15.14 -26.95 19.31
N LEU A 118 14.30 -25.91 19.22
CA LEU A 118 14.71 -24.53 19.54
C LEU A 118 15.18 -24.38 21.00
N ASP A 119 14.50 -25.00 21.95
CA ASP A 119 14.86 -24.94 23.37
C ASP A 119 16.22 -25.60 23.64
N ASP A 120 16.53 -26.71 22.96
CA ASP A 120 17.83 -27.37 23.03
C ASP A 120 18.95 -26.39 22.61
N LEU A 121 18.76 -25.65 21.50
CA LEU A 121 19.74 -24.67 21.02
C LEU A 121 19.85 -23.46 21.96
N ILE A 122 18.75 -22.96 22.51
CA ILE A 122 18.77 -21.89 23.52
C ILE A 122 19.54 -22.34 24.76
N ASN A 123 19.27 -23.55 25.27
CA ASN A 123 19.95 -24.10 26.43
C ASN A 123 21.46 -24.28 26.19
N ILE A 124 21.85 -24.75 25.00
CA ILE A 124 23.26 -24.85 24.62
C ILE A 124 23.91 -23.46 24.54
N TRP A 125 23.22 -22.48 23.96
CA TRP A 125 23.70 -21.11 23.91
C TRP A 125 23.91 -20.52 25.30
N LEU A 126 23.00 -20.80 26.24
CA LEU A 126 23.07 -20.34 27.63
C LEU A 126 24.09 -21.10 28.50
N SER A 127 24.57 -22.27 28.06
CA SER A 127 25.59 -23.07 28.77
C SER A 127 27.03 -22.61 28.50
N ASP A 128 28.00 -23.02 29.32
CA ASP A 128 29.43 -22.73 29.13
C ASP A 128 30.09 -23.52 27.96
N GLU A 129 29.29 -24.18 27.12
CA GLU A 129 29.77 -24.93 25.96
C GLU A 129 30.43 -24.00 24.92
N THR A 130 31.67 -24.30 24.54
CA THR A 130 32.46 -23.50 23.58
C THR A 130 32.39 -24.05 22.17
N LYS A 131 32.05 -25.33 21.99
CA LYS A 131 31.85 -25.96 20.69
C LYS A 131 30.61 -25.43 19.99
N ASN A 132 30.57 -25.47 18.66
CA ASN A 132 29.47 -24.94 17.86
C ASN A 132 28.97 -25.86 16.73
N LEU A 133 29.53 -27.06 16.57
CA LEU A 133 29.10 -28.00 15.54
C LEU A 133 27.94 -28.86 16.06
N ILE A 134 26.91 -29.02 15.23
CA ILE A 134 25.81 -29.95 15.43
C ILE A 134 25.60 -30.79 14.16
N PRO A 135 25.09 -32.03 14.27
CA PRO A 135 24.81 -32.87 13.11
C PRO A 135 23.84 -32.20 12.15
N TYR A 136 24.08 -32.36 10.85
CA TYR A 136 23.08 -32.03 9.85
C TYR A 136 21.93 -33.04 9.92
N SER A 137 20.74 -32.49 10.02
CA SER A 137 19.46 -33.17 9.78
C SER A 137 18.44 -32.09 9.42
N GLN A 138 17.30 -32.50 8.88
CA GLN A 138 16.25 -31.57 8.51
C GLN A 138 15.70 -30.84 9.75
N GLU A 139 15.60 -31.54 10.88
CA GLU A 139 15.18 -31.04 12.19
C GLU A 139 16.19 -30.02 12.74
N ASN A 140 17.48 -30.37 12.75
CA ASN A 140 18.53 -29.48 13.25
C ASN A 140 18.64 -28.23 12.37
N LEU A 141 18.49 -28.36 11.04
CA LEU A 141 18.40 -27.21 10.14
C LEU A 141 17.20 -26.31 10.49
N SER A 142 16.01 -26.88 10.68
CA SER A 142 14.82 -26.13 11.12
C SER A 142 15.10 -25.35 12.40
N SER A 143 15.64 -26.03 13.41
CA SER A 143 15.93 -25.43 14.71
C SER A 143 16.99 -24.33 14.62
N VAL A 144 18.03 -24.49 13.80
CA VAL A 144 19.02 -23.43 13.55
C VAL A 144 18.40 -22.22 12.87
N LEU A 145 17.52 -22.42 11.89
CA LEU A 145 16.80 -21.32 11.24
C LEU A 145 15.94 -20.54 12.24
N LYS A 146 15.18 -21.27 13.09
CA LYS A 146 14.36 -20.67 14.17
C LYS A 146 15.22 -19.92 15.17
N TYR A 147 16.32 -20.51 15.64
CA TYR A 147 17.24 -19.89 16.57
C TYR A 147 17.88 -18.62 16.00
N ASN A 148 18.36 -18.67 14.76
CA ASN A 148 18.97 -17.51 14.11
C ASN A 148 17.97 -16.34 13.98
N LYS A 149 16.71 -16.65 13.66
CA LYS A 149 15.64 -15.65 13.58
C LYS A 149 15.28 -15.08 14.97
N LEU A 150 15.11 -15.95 15.97
CA LEU A 150 14.80 -15.54 17.34
C LEU A 150 15.92 -14.68 17.92
N TYR A 151 17.18 -15.05 17.69
CA TYR A 151 18.31 -14.27 18.16
C TYR A 151 18.35 -12.89 17.52
N LYS A 152 18.22 -12.80 16.20
CA LYS A 152 18.26 -11.51 15.47
C LYS A 152 17.16 -10.54 15.94
N THR A 153 16.00 -11.06 16.33
CA THR A 153 14.81 -10.26 16.67
C THR A 153 14.73 -9.94 18.17
N PHE A 154 14.98 -10.92 19.05
CA PHE A 154 14.79 -10.79 20.49
C PHE A 154 16.11 -10.66 21.26
N PHE A 155 17.00 -11.66 21.15
CA PHE A 155 18.17 -11.75 22.04
C PHE A 155 19.27 -10.73 21.71
N SER A 156 19.44 -10.35 20.45
CA SER A 156 20.44 -9.34 20.04
C SER A 156 20.24 -7.99 20.74
N LYS A 157 19.01 -7.70 21.20
CA LYS A 157 18.61 -6.44 21.83
C LYS A 157 18.59 -6.52 23.36
N THR A 158 18.31 -7.69 23.91
CA THR A 158 18.04 -7.89 25.35
C THR A 158 19.17 -8.59 26.09
N SER A 159 20.06 -9.29 25.37
CA SER A 159 21.15 -10.08 25.95
C SER A 159 22.50 -9.51 25.58
N ASN A 160 23.39 -9.37 26.58
CA ASN A 160 24.80 -9.03 26.36
C ASN A 160 25.64 -10.25 25.90
N ARG A 161 25.04 -11.44 25.86
CA ARG A 161 25.71 -12.67 25.43
C ARG A 161 25.76 -12.73 23.90
N PRO A 162 26.94 -12.92 23.29
CA PRO A 162 27.06 -13.00 21.84
C PRO A 162 26.30 -14.20 21.27
N ILE A 163 25.90 -14.10 20.00
CA ILE A 163 25.27 -15.19 19.28
C ILE A 163 26.20 -16.39 19.23
N LYS A 164 25.69 -17.57 19.56
CA LYS A 164 26.35 -18.82 19.24
C LYS A 164 26.04 -19.19 17.79
N ASN A 165 27.06 -19.17 16.94
CA ASN A 165 26.95 -19.56 15.53
C ASN A 165 26.96 -21.08 15.40
N PHE A 166 25.79 -21.70 15.46
CA PHE A 166 25.65 -23.14 15.22
C PHE A 166 25.99 -23.46 13.75
N LEU A 167 26.90 -24.41 13.56
CA LEU A 167 27.32 -24.89 12.24
C LEU A 167 26.85 -26.34 12.08
N LEU A 168 26.17 -26.62 10.95
CA LEU A 168 25.71 -27.95 10.60
C LEU A 168 26.83 -28.72 9.94
N ILE A 169 27.04 -29.99 10.31
CA ILE A 169 28.05 -30.86 9.71
C ILE A 169 27.41 -32.18 9.24
N ASP A 170 27.76 -32.65 8.05
CA ASP A 170 27.27 -33.95 7.56
C ASP A 170 28.14 -35.12 8.06
N GLU A 171 27.77 -36.35 7.71
CA GLU A 171 28.52 -37.57 8.10
C GLU A 171 29.91 -37.66 7.46
N SER A 172 30.19 -36.84 6.44
CA SER A 172 31.51 -36.72 5.82
C SER A 172 32.40 -35.66 6.49
N ASP A 173 31.94 -35.11 7.61
CA ASP A 173 32.58 -34.01 8.34
C ASP A 173 32.66 -32.69 7.52
N LYS A 174 31.82 -32.53 6.49
CA LYS A 174 31.73 -31.27 5.72
C LYS A 174 30.71 -30.33 6.35
N THR A 175 31.15 -29.10 6.63
CA THR A 175 30.26 -28.02 7.11
C THR A 175 29.29 -27.60 6.01
N GLN A 176 28.01 -27.51 6.36
CA GLN A 176 26.94 -27.06 5.48
C GLN A 176 26.75 -25.55 5.61
N ILE A 177 26.57 -24.87 4.46
CA ILE A 177 26.34 -23.42 4.41
C ILE A 177 24.86 -23.17 4.15
N ILE A 178 24.19 -22.51 5.10
CA ILE A 178 22.80 -22.06 4.94
C ILE A 178 22.78 -20.80 4.09
N LYS A 179 22.16 -20.88 2.92
CA LYS A 179 21.88 -19.75 2.04
C LYS A 179 20.41 -19.34 2.17
N SER A 180 20.15 -18.04 2.03
CA SER A 180 18.79 -17.48 2.03
C SER A 180 18.56 -16.70 0.73
N PHE A 181 17.42 -16.95 0.11
CA PHE A 181 16.97 -16.31 -1.12
C PHE A 181 15.57 -15.72 -0.90
N ALA A 182 15.34 -14.47 -1.28
CA ALA A 182 14.00 -13.89 -1.30
C ALA A 182 13.77 -13.12 -2.62
N PRO A 183 12.75 -13.47 -3.42
CA PRO A 183 12.45 -12.73 -4.64
C PRO A 183 11.81 -11.38 -4.32
N ARG A 184 12.10 -10.36 -5.15
CA ARG A 184 11.37 -9.08 -5.12
C ARG A 184 10.05 -9.23 -5.88
N GLU A 185 9.04 -9.79 -5.21
CA GLU A 185 7.75 -10.11 -5.83
C GLU A 185 6.96 -8.86 -6.25
N ILE A 186 6.17 -8.96 -7.33
CA ILE A 186 5.16 -7.96 -7.68
C ILE A 186 4.20 -7.82 -6.49
N LEU A 187 3.97 -6.58 -6.05
CA LEU A 187 3.25 -6.23 -4.82
C LEU A 187 1.91 -6.97 -4.68
N GLU A 188 1.13 -7.05 -5.76
CA GLU A 188 -0.15 -7.77 -5.78
C GLU A 188 0.00 -9.26 -5.40
N LYS A 189 1.12 -9.92 -5.72
CA LYS A 189 1.40 -11.32 -5.34
C LYS A 189 1.81 -11.49 -3.86
N THR A 190 2.04 -10.38 -3.15
CA THR A 190 2.46 -10.38 -1.73
C THR A 190 1.30 -10.14 -0.76
N VAL A 191 0.17 -9.65 -1.25
CA VAL A 191 -1.00 -9.31 -0.42
C VAL A 191 -1.93 -10.52 -0.33
N PHE A 192 -2.46 -10.79 0.86
CA PHE A 192 -3.45 -11.86 1.04
C PHE A 192 -4.75 -11.54 0.32
N ASN A 193 -5.32 -12.53 -0.37
CA ASN A 193 -6.72 -12.48 -0.77
C ASN A 193 -7.61 -12.82 0.43
N ILE A 194 -8.47 -11.89 0.84
CA ILE A 194 -9.40 -12.04 1.96
C ILE A 194 -10.82 -12.20 1.41
N GLU A 195 -11.35 -13.43 1.44
CA GLU A 195 -12.68 -13.77 0.95
C GLU A 195 -13.33 -14.80 1.88
N ASN A 196 -14.66 -14.78 2.05
CA ASN A 196 -15.40 -15.81 2.80
C ASN A 196 -14.82 -16.14 4.19
N ASN A 197 -14.39 -15.11 4.92
CA ASN A 197 -13.76 -15.23 6.23
C ASN A 197 -12.48 -16.10 6.26
N LYS A 198 -11.75 -16.19 5.14
CA LYS A 198 -10.42 -16.80 5.06
C LYS A 198 -9.43 -15.83 4.42
N ALA A 199 -8.16 -15.96 4.78
CA ALA A 199 -7.06 -15.28 4.10
C ALA A 199 -6.22 -16.31 3.34
N SER A 200 -5.86 -16.04 2.09
CA SER A 200 -5.03 -16.95 1.29
C SER A 200 -4.00 -16.21 0.46
N ILE A 201 -2.84 -16.82 0.28
CA ILE A 201 -1.79 -16.32 -0.62
C ILE A 201 -1.18 -17.47 -1.41
N THR A 202 -0.90 -17.23 -2.69
CA THR A 202 -0.37 -18.25 -3.61
C THR A 202 0.97 -17.81 -4.18
N LYS A 203 1.93 -18.74 -4.22
CA LYS A 203 3.27 -18.58 -4.80
C LYS A 203 3.46 -19.58 -5.95
N ASP A 204 3.93 -19.12 -7.11
CA ASP A 204 4.24 -19.98 -8.25
C ASP A 204 5.69 -20.46 -8.15
N LEU A 205 5.86 -21.71 -7.74
CA LEU A 205 7.17 -22.35 -7.57
C LEU A 205 7.94 -22.47 -8.90
N SER A 206 7.27 -22.41 -10.05
CA SER A 206 7.96 -22.45 -11.34
C SER A 206 8.59 -21.12 -11.76
N GLU A 207 8.45 -20.07 -10.96
CA GLU A 207 9.30 -18.88 -11.07
C GLU A 207 10.72 -19.16 -10.57
N ILE A 208 10.97 -20.33 -9.95
CA ILE A 208 12.30 -20.79 -9.57
C ILE A 208 12.66 -21.99 -10.46
N THR A 209 13.45 -21.74 -11.50
CA THR A 209 13.55 -22.66 -12.63
C THR A 209 14.35 -23.93 -12.32
N ASN A 210 15.30 -23.85 -11.39
CA ASN A 210 16.13 -24.98 -10.95
C ASN A 210 15.70 -25.57 -9.60
N LEU A 211 14.47 -25.28 -9.12
CA LEU A 211 14.01 -25.77 -7.81
C LEU A 211 14.02 -27.30 -7.70
N GLU A 212 13.75 -28.01 -8.80
CA GLU A 212 13.73 -29.48 -8.84
C GLU A 212 15.13 -30.12 -8.96
N GLU A 213 16.14 -29.33 -9.34
CA GLU A 213 17.54 -29.79 -9.49
C GLU A 213 18.27 -29.84 -8.14
N LEU A 214 17.74 -29.13 -7.14
CA LEU A 214 18.27 -29.12 -5.78
C LEU A 214 17.82 -30.35 -4.96
N SER A 215 18.69 -30.79 -4.06
CA SER A 215 18.38 -31.83 -3.07
C SER A 215 17.16 -31.43 -2.24
N THR A 216 16.04 -32.15 -2.40
CA THR A 216 14.75 -31.77 -1.78
C THR A 216 14.75 -31.81 -0.25
N GLY A 217 15.70 -32.50 0.40
CA GLY A 217 15.87 -32.55 1.85
C GLY A 217 16.57 -31.33 2.45
N GLU A 218 17.12 -30.46 1.61
CA GLU A 218 17.98 -29.35 2.00
C GLU A 218 17.29 -27.99 1.89
N LEU A 219 15.97 -27.95 1.62
CA LEU A 219 15.27 -26.73 1.23
C LEU A 219 14.00 -26.46 2.04
N TYR A 220 13.87 -25.23 2.53
CA TYR A 220 12.74 -24.72 3.31
C TYR A 220 12.09 -23.53 2.61
N LEU A 221 10.78 -23.63 2.38
CA LEU A 221 9.94 -22.54 1.89
C LEU A 221 9.34 -21.79 3.09
N ASN A 222 9.52 -20.48 3.13
CA ASN A 222 9.18 -19.66 4.30
C ASN A 222 8.19 -18.56 3.93
N PHE A 223 7.13 -18.42 4.73
CA PHE A 223 6.16 -17.35 4.65
C PHE A 223 6.25 -16.52 5.92
N GLU A 224 6.71 -15.27 5.80
CA GLU A 224 6.75 -14.32 6.91
C GLU A 224 5.74 -13.18 6.72
N PHE A 225 4.90 -12.93 7.71
CA PHE A 225 3.93 -11.83 7.70
C PHE A 225 3.55 -11.41 9.12
N GLU A 226 3.17 -10.15 9.29
CA GLU A 226 2.61 -9.64 10.54
C GLU A 226 1.20 -10.19 10.76
N PHE A 227 0.90 -10.57 11.99
CA PHE A 227 -0.37 -11.17 12.37
C PHE A 227 -0.70 -10.78 13.82
N ASP A 228 -1.57 -9.79 13.95
CA ASP A 228 -1.86 -9.14 15.23
C ASP A 228 -3.34 -9.26 15.59
N LEU A 229 -3.63 -9.94 16.71
CA LEU A 229 -4.97 -10.05 17.27
C LEU A 229 -5.38 -8.83 18.10
N ASN A 230 -4.41 -7.98 18.44
CA ASN A 230 -4.60 -6.91 19.40
C ASN A 230 -4.61 -5.53 18.72
N PHE A 231 -5.08 -4.51 19.44
CA PHE A 231 -4.97 -3.12 19.02
C PHE A 231 -3.54 -2.75 18.61
N LYS A 232 -3.43 -2.08 17.47
CA LYS A 232 -2.13 -1.74 16.88
C LYS A 232 -2.05 -0.26 16.56
N LYS A 233 -0.93 0.38 16.90
CA LYS A 233 -0.67 1.77 16.49
C LYS A 233 -0.56 1.85 14.96
N VAL A 234 -1.33 2.77 14.37
CA VAL A 234 -1.32 2.99 12.91
C VAL A 234 0.04 3.57 12.49
N ARG A 235 0.77 2.85 11.62
CA ARG A 235 2.09 3.22 11.08
C ARG A 235 2.33 2.55 9.73
N ASP A 236 3.15 3.18 8.89
CA ASP A 236 3.54 2.63 7.59
C ASP A 236 4.76 1.70 7.64
N TYR A 237 4.75 0.66 6.80
CA TYR A 237 5.78 -0.39 6.72
C TYR A 237 7.12 0.06 6.13
N TYR A 238 7.12 1.04 5.24
CA TYR A 238 8.34 1.50 4.56
C TYR A 238 9.25 2.34 5.47
N LYS A 239 8.75 2.80 6.62
CA LYS A 239 9.54 3.63 7.54
C LYS A 239 10.61 2.74 8.19
N ASN A 240 11.88 3.17 8.15
CA ASN A 240 13.02 2.41 8.67
C ASN A 240 12.92 2.01 10.17
N ASN A 241 12.02 2.65 10.92
CA ASN A 241 11.75 2.34 12.33
C ASN A 241 10.44 1.57 12.54
N TYR A 242 9.83 1.02 11.48
CA TYR A 242 8.69 0.13 11.61
C TYR A 242 9.15 -1.20 12.19
N ILE A 243 8.68 -1.49 13.39
CA ILE A 243 8.98 -2.74 14.10
C ILE A 243 7.66 -3.48 14.25
N LYS A 244 7.60 -4.75 13.83
CA LYS A 244 6.39 -5.57 13.91
C LYS A 244 6.12 -5.94 15.38
N TYR A 245 4.88 -5.86 15.85
CA TYR A 245 4.59 -6.24 17.24
C TYR A 245 4.58 -7.77 17.39
N SER A 246 3.85 -8.47 16.52
CA SER A 246 3.89 -9.93 16.41
C SER A 246 3.88 -10.32 14.94
N PHE A 247 4.80 -11.17 14.53
CA PHE A 247 4.82 -11.72 13.18
C PHE A 247 5.02 -13.22 13.18
N LEU A 248 4.40 -13.87 12.20
CA LEU A 248 4.45 -15.32 12.03
C LEU A 248 5.48 -15.67 10.98
N ASN A 249 6.14 -16.79 11.21
CA ASN A 249 6.93 -17.46 10.20
C ASN A 249 6.43 -18.90 10.05
N ILE A 250 6.03 -19.27 8.84
CA ILE A 250 5.64 -20.63 8.49
C ILE A 250 6.73 -21.19 7.58
N SER A 251 7.53 -22.11 8.12
CA SER A 251 8.65 -22.75 7.42
C SER A 251 8.29 -24.19 7.09
N ILE A 252 8.34 -24.53 5.81
CA ILE A 252 7.90 -25.84 5.33
C ILE A 252 9.00 -26.49 4.50
N PRO A 253 9.40 -27.72 4.86
CA PRO A 253 10.32 -28.49 4.04
C PRO A 253 9.76 -28.78 2.65
N TYR A 254 10.56 -28.57 1.61
CA TYR A 254 10.10 -28.78 0.23
C TYR A 254 9.71 -30.23 -0.05
N ASN A 255 10.48 -31.19 0.48
CA ASN A 255 10.18 -32.63 0.36
C ASN A 255 8.79 -33.00 0.93
N ALA A 256 8.39 -32.43 2.07
CA ALA A 256 7.10 -32.71 2.70
C ALA A 256 5.94 -32.32 1.79
N ILE A 257 6.03 -31.13 1.17
CA ILE A 257 5.03 -30.63 0.22
C ILE A 257 5.03 -31.43 -1.07
N LYS A 258 6.21 -31.80 -1.59
CA LYS A 258 6.32 -32.62 -2.81
C LYS A 258 5.65 -33.99 -2.64
N ASN A 259 5.73 -34.58 -1.44
CA ASN A 259 5.18 -35.90 -1.16
C ASN A 259 3.68 -35.88 -0.81
N GLN A 260 3.24 -34.92 -0.01
CA GLN A 260 1.88 -34.92 0.54
C GLN A 260 0.90 -34.05 -0.27
N ASN A 261 1.39 -33.11 -1.10
CA ASN A 261 0.65 -32.05 -1.79
C ASN A 261 -0.19 -31.13 -0.89
N GLN A 262 -0.63 -31.57 0.28
CA GLN A 262 -1.40 -30.79 1.24
C GLN A 262 -0.95 -31.16 2.65
N ILE A 263 -0.74 -30.13 3.47
CA ILE A 263 -0.46 -30.26 4.89
C ILE A 263 -1.46 -29.36 5.62
N ASN A 264 -2.22 -29.94 6.55
CA ASN A 264 -3.22 -29.22 7.33
C ASN A 264 -2.70 -28.93 8.73
N ASN A 265 -3.10 -27.80 9.31
CA ASN A 265 -2.69 -27.37 10.66
C ASN A 265 -1.16 -27.36 10.84
N ILE A 266 -0.46 -26.73 9.90
CA ILE A 266 0.99 -26.60 9.90
C ILE A 266 1.43 -25.78 11.11
N ASP A 267 2.53 -26.19 11.74
CA ASP A 267 3.13 -25.44 12.82
C ASP A 267 3.73 -24.12 12.32
N PHE A 268 3.78 -23.14 13.20
CA PHE A 268 4.30 -21.81 12.90
C PHE A 268 5.05 -21.27 14.11
N ASP A 269 5.97 -20.35 13.87
CA ASP A 269 6.69 -19.66 14.93
C ASP A 269 6.19 -18.22 15.05
N VAL A 270 6.14 -17.72 16.27
CA VAL A 270 5.80 -16.32 16.58
C VAL A 270 7.06 -15.60 17.01
N TYR A 271 7.29 -14.43 16.44
CA TYR A 271 8.40 -13.56 16.79
C TYR A 271 7.89 -12.16 17.14
N SER A 272 8.64 -11.49 18.01
CA SER A 272 8.37 -10.12 18.44
C SER A 272 9.68 -9.49 18.90
N ASP A 273 9.81 -8.20 18.67
CA ASP A 273 10.89 -7.39 19.24
C ASP A 273 10.60 -6.91 20.68
N PHE A 274 9.41 -7.21 21.23
CA PHE A 274 8.90 -6.66 22.50
C PHE A 274 8.48 -7.72 23.53
N MET A 275 8.18 -8.94 23.09
CA MET A 275 7.69 -10.01 23.96
C MET A 275 8.84 -10.87 24.47
N THR A 276 8.76 -11.29 25.75
CA THR A 276 9.62 -12.35 26.27
C THR A 276 9.33 -13.68 25.56
N TYR A 277 10.28 -14.62 25.60
CA TYR A 277 10.09 -15.95 25.03
C TYR A 277 8.82 -16.66 25.54
N GLU A 278 8.52 -16.54 26.84
CA GLU A 278 7.30 -17.08 27.45
C GLU A 278 6.03 -16.48 26.83
N LYS A 279 5.99 -15.14 26.66
CA LYS A 279 4.86 -14.45 26.02
C LYS A 279 4.72 -14.82 24.53
N LEU A 280 5.83 -15.07 23.82
CA LEU A 280 5.79 -15.57 22.45
C LEU A 280 5.10 -16.94 22.37
N GLN A 281 5.39 -17.83 23.32
CA GLN A 281 4.73 -19.15 23.39
C GLN A 281 3.25 -19.03 23.75
N GLU A 282 2.87 -18.13 24.67
CA GLU A 282 1.46 -17.83 24.95
C GLU A 282 0.73 -17.32 23.71
N GLN A 283 1.34 -16.38 22.97
CA GLN A 283 0.79 -15.85 21.73
C GLN A 283 0.65 -16.93 20.65
N LYS A 284 1.65 -17.81 20.50
CA LYS A 284 1.61 -18.97 19.59
C LYS A 284 0.43 -19.87 19.91
N ASN A 285 0.24 -20.23 21.18
CA ASN A 285 -0.86 -21.07 21.63
C ASN A 285 -2.22 -20.41 21.38
N LEU A 286 -2.34 -19.12 21.65
CA LEU A 286 -3.57 -18.37 21.39
C LEU A 286 -3.90 -18.38 19.89
N ILE A 287 -2.96 -18.02 19.02
CA ILE A 287 -3.16 -18.02 17.56
C ILE A 287 -3.52 -19.43 17.08
N SER A 288 -2.83 -20.47 17.55
CA SER A 288 -3.11 -21.86 17.18
C SER A 288 -4.50 -22.31 17.62
N SER A 289 -5.00 -21.84 18.77
CA SER A 289 -6.36 -22.14 19.23
C SER A 289 -7.45 -21.49 18.36
N LEU A 290 -7.14 -20.35 17.73
CA LEU A 290 -8.10 -19.53 16.98
C LEU A 290 -8.06 -19.76 15.46
N PHE A 291 -6.94 -20.26 14.92
CA PHE A 291 -6.73 -20.40 13.49
C PHE A 291 -6.18 -21.77 13.11
N SER A 292 -6.47 -22.18 11.88
CA SER A 292 -5.86 -23.31 11.18
C SER A 292 -5.05 -22.77 10.01
N PHE A 293 -3.78 -23.19 9.93
CA PHE A 293 -2.88 -22.86 8.84
C PHE A 293 -2.70 -24.09 7.96
N ASN A 294 -3.07 -24.00 6.68
CA ASN A 294 -2.97 -25.10 5.74
C ASN A 294 -2.12 -24.68 4.54
N ILE A 295 -1.30 -25.59 4.02
CA ILE A 295 -0.62 -25.40 2.74
C ILE A 295 -1.11 -26.44 1.75
N ARG A 296 -1.35 -26.00 0.52
CA ARG A 296 -1.73 -26.83 -0.62
C ARG A 296 -0.87 -26.51 -1.82
N LYS A 297 -0.28 -27.53 -2.43
CA LYS A 297 0.38 -27.47 -3.73
C LYS A 297 -0.57 -28.04 -4.78
N ASN A 298 -0.91 -27.22 -5.76
CA ASN A 298 -1.62 -27.65 -6.97
C ASN A 298 -0.74 -27.31 -8.18
N ASN A 299 -0.19 -28.33 -8.84
CA ASN A 299 0.89 -28.17 -9.82
C ASN A 299 2.05 -27.37 -9.21
N ASN A 300 2.38 -26.21 -9.80
CA ASN A 300 3.45 -25.33 -9.31
C ASN A 300 2.95 -24.27 -8.32
N ASN A 301 1.65 -24.20 -8.04
CA ASN A 301 1.08 -23.19 -7.17
C ASN A 301 1.04 -23.69 -5.73
N LEU A 302 1.83 -23.07 -4.86
CA LEU A 302 1.83 -23.29 -3.42
C LEU A 302 0.95 -22.24 -2.74
N THR A 303 -0.13 -22.66 -2.08
CA THR A 303 -1.08 -21.77 -1.43
C THR A 303 -1.05 -21.97 0.07
N LEU A 304 -0.81 -20.89 0.82
CA LEU A 304 -1.06 -20.82 2.26
C LEU A 304 -2.49 -20.32 2.48
N GLU A 305 -3.27 -21.07 3.24
CA GLU A 305 -4.63 -20.72 3.67
C GLU A 305 -4.67 -20.57 5.20
N ILE A 306 -5.23 -19.46 5.67
CA ILE A 306 -5.49 -19.18 7.08
C ILE A 306 -7.00 -19.16 7.29
N ILE A 307 -7.47 -20.09 8.11
CA ILE A 307 -8.89 -20.32 8.35
C ILE A 307 -9.17 -20.09 9.83
N PRO A 308 -10.09 -19.17 10.19
CA PRO A 308 -10.46 -18.95 11.58
C PRO A 308 -11.36 -20.10 12.05
N LYS A 309 -11.12 -20.58 13.27
CA LYS A 309 -11.90 -21.64 13.93
C LYS A 309 -13.18 -21.10 14.58
N GLN A 310 -13.31 -19.78 14.65
CA GLN A 310 -14.43 -19.03 15.22
C GLN A 310 -14.76 -17.84 14.30
N ASP A 311 -15.80 -17.06 14.64
CA ASP A 311 -16.14 -15.85 13.88
C ASP A 311 -15.11 -14.73 14.13
N ILE A 312 -14.02 -14.75 13.35
CA ILE A 312 -12.94 -13.77 13.42
C ILE A 312 -12.71 -13.18 12.03
N LYS A 313 -12.76 -11.85 11.90
CA LYS A 313 -12.55 -11.15 10.63
C LYS A 313 -11.08 -10.85 10.38
N PHE A 314 -10.66 -10.90 9.12
CA PHE A 314 -9.35 -10.41 8.69
C PHE A 314 -9.44 -8.98 8.18
N TYR A 315 -8.48 -8.15 8.57
CA TYR A 315 -8.30 -6.80 8.04
C TYR A 315 -6.86 -6.57 7.60
N ASP A 316 -6.70 -5.90 6.46
CA ASP A 316 -5.40 -5.47 5.92
C ASP A 316 -5.10 -3.99 6.21
N LEU A 317 -6.04 -3.29 6.85
CA LEU A 317 -5.96 -1.90 7.28
C LEU A 317 -6.05 -1.82 8.81
N ILE A 318 -5.02 -1.25 9.45
CA ILE A 318 -4.92 -1.20 10.93
C ILE A 318 -6.14 -0.49 11.54
N VAL A 319 -6.62 0.59 10.88
CA VAL A 319 -7.77 1.35 11.36
C VAL A 319 -9.05 0.50 11.36
N GLU A 320 -9.30 -0.30 10.32
CA GLU A 320 -10.48 -1.18 10.28
C GLU A 320 -10.39 -2.29 11.34
N HIS A 321 -9.20 -2.86 11.55
CA HIS A 321 -8.96 -3.82 12.64
C HIS A 321 -9.25 -3.23 14.02
N ASN A 322 -8.71 -2.03 14.29
CA ASN A 322 -8.90 -1.36 15.57
C ASN A 322 -10.37 -0.93 15.80
N LEU A 323 -11.11 -0.60 14.74
CA LEU A 323 -12.51 -0.16 14.86
C LEU A 323 -13.52 -1.30 14.88
N SER A 324 -13.09 -2.55 14.69
CA SER A 324 -13.96 -3.72 14.65
C SER A 324 -14.58 -4.00 16.03
N ASN A 325 -15.92 -4.01 16.10
CA ASN A 325 -16.69 -4.52 17.24
C ASN A 325 -16.87 -6.05 17.21
N THR A 326 -16.11 -6.74 16.37
CA THR A 326 -16.03 -8.21 16.34
C THR A 326 -14.58 -8.62 16.51
N LYS A 327 -14.34 -9.84 16.99
CA LYS A 327 -12.96 -10.36 17.07
C LYS A 327 -12.34 -10.28 15.68
N SER A 328 -11.16 -9.71 15.59
CA SER A 328 -10.50 -9.53 14.31
C SER A 328 -9.01 -9.76 14.41
N VAL A 329 -8.39 -9.89 13.25
CA VAL A 329 -6.95 -10.00 13.11
C VAL A 329 -6.47 -9.09 12.01
N PHE A 330 -5.39 -8.37 12.30
CA PHE A 330 -4.64 -7.64 11.31
C PHE A 330 -3.65 -8.56 10.61
N ILE A 331 -3.58 -8.48 9.29
CA ILE A 331 -2.65 -9.27 8.48
C ILE A 331 -1.92 -8.39 7.46
N SER A 332 -0.58 -8.44 7.45
CA SER A 332 0.25 -7.71 6.47
C SER A 332 0.45 -8.47 5.17
N ASN A 333 1.20 -7.87 4.23
CA ASN A 333 1.78 -8.61 3.11
C ASN A 333 2.84 -9.63 3.58
N VAL A 334 3.13 -10.58 2.70
CA VAL A 334 4.05 -11.70 2.94
C VAL A 334 5.41 -11.46 2.30
N LEU A 335 6.47 -11.68 3.07
CA LEU A 335 7.82 -11.92 2.57
C LEU A 335 8.00 -13.42 2.36
N TYR A 336 8.06 -13.84 1.10
CA TYR A 336 8.38 -15.22 0.74
C TYR A 336 9.90 -15.38 0.64
N SER A 337 10.45 -16.40 1.28
CA SER A 337 11.88 -16.69 1.18
C SER A 337 12.17 -18.18 1.20
N ILE A 338 13.33 -18.56 0.69
CA ILE A 338 13.80 -19.94 0.62
C ILE A 338 15.14 -20.03 1.33
N ASN A 339 15.23 -20.95 2.27
CA ASN A 339 16.50 -21.34 2.89
C ASN A 339 16.93 -22.66 2.28
N TYR A 340 18.19 -22.77 1.87
CA TYR A 340 18.69 -23.97 1.22
C TYR A 340 20.16 -24.25 1.54
N LEU A 341 20.55 -25.52 1.46
CA LEU A 341 21.95 -25.98 1.55
C LEU A 341 22.38 -26.46 0.15
N SER A 342 22.95 -25.58 -0.68
CA SER A 342 23.52 -26.00 -1.96
C SER A 342 24.66 -25.07 -2.36
N GLU A 343 25.62 -25.61 -3.10
CA GLU A 343 26.65 -24.81 -3.75
C GLU A 343 26.05 -24.00 -4.92
N ASP A 344 25.05 -24.54 -5.61
CA ASP A 344 24.35 -23.89 -6.71
C ASP A 344 23.42 -22.77 -6.22
N GLU A 345 23.32 -21.69 -6.99
CA GLU A 345 22.39 -20.58 -6.71
C GLU A 345 21.00 -20.84 -7.28
N LEU A 346 19.96 -20.33 -6.61
CA LEU A 346 18.60 -20.36 -7.13
C LEU A 346 18.45 -19.39 -8.31
N ILE A 347 17.81 -19.86 -9.39
CA ILE A 347 17.53 -19.06 -10.59
C ILE A 347 16.08 -18.60 -10.54
N TYR A 348 15.87 -17.29 -10.41
CA TYR A 348 14.56 -16.67 -10.35
C TYR A 348 14.16 -16.02 -11.69
N THR A 349 13.05 -16.49 -12.24
CA THR A 349 12.40 -15.94 -13.43
C THR A 349 10.95 -15.59 -13.09
N GLN A 350 10.75 -14.36 -12.63
CA GLN A 350 9.44 -13.83 -12.28
C GLN A 350 8.53 -13.77 -13.49
N LYS A 351 7.30 -14.27 -13.36
CA LYS A 351 6.29 -14.14 -14.41
C LYS A 351 5.48 -12.86 -14.24
N PRO A 352 5.08 -12.20 -15.33
CA PRO A 352 4.17 -11.06 -15.25
C PRO A 352 2.81 -11.48 -14.68
N LEU A 353 2.03 -10.50 -14.23
CA LEU A 353 0.62 -10.73 -13.90
C LEU A 353 -0.14 -11.15 -15.17
N LYS A 354 -1.18 -11.99 -15.00
CA LYS A 354 -1.91 -12.58 -16.14
C LYS A 354 -2.52 -11.49 -17.02
N ASN A 355 -2.20 -11.51 -18.31
CA ASN A 355 -2.67 -10.55 -19.31
C ASN A 355 -2.30 -9.09 -18.99
N GLN A 356 -1.20 -8.86 -18.29
CA GLN A 356 -0.71 -7.54 -17.93
C GLN A 356 0.74 -7.32 -18.35
N GLU A 357 1.09 -6.05 -18.54
CA GLU A 357 2.48 -5.65 -18.75
C GLU A 357 3.25 -5.71 -17.42
N SER A 358 4.57 -5.89 -17.51
CA SER A 358 5.46 -5.84 -16.34
C SER A 358 6.81 -5.22 -16.64
N ALA A 359 7.45 -4.64 -15.61
CA ALA A 359 8.78 -4.05 -15.64
C ALA A 359 9.57 -4.45 -14.38
N GLY A 360 10.91 -4.36 -14.42
CA GLY A 360 11.75 -4.61 -13.24
C GLY A 360 11.69 -6.04 -12.67
N LEU A 361 11.44 -7.03 -13.54
CA LEU A 361 11.34 -8.44 -13.15
C LEU A 361 12.70 -9.01 -12.73
N ASN A 362 12.66 -10.14 -12.01
CA ASN A 362 13.82 -10.96 -11.62
C ASN A 362 14.78 -10.31 -10.61
N GLU A 363 14.44 -9.16 -10.04
CA GLU A 363 15.17 -8.64 -8.89
C GLU A 363 14.99 -9.57 -7.69
N GLN A 364 16.07 -9.77 -6.95
CA GLN A 364 16.15 -10.72 -5.85
C GLN A 364 16.99 -10.13 -4.72
N ILE A 365 16.71 -10.59 -3.50
CA ILE A 365 17.44 -10.23 -2.30
C ILE A 365 18.29 -11.44 -1.93
N ILE A 366 19.61 -11.30 -2.08
CA ILE A 366 20.59 -12.31 -1.68
C ILE A 366 21.27 -11.82 -0.41
N SER A 367 21.32 -12.68 0.62
CA SER A 367 21.96 -12.36 1.89
C SER A 367 22.96 -13.45 2.28
N ASN A 368 24.23 -13.06 2.45
CA ASN A 368 25.20 -13.75 3.33
C ASN A 368 25.25 -13.11 4.73
N ASN A 369 24.15 -12.50 5.19
CA ASN A 369 23.73 -12.24 6.59
C ASN A 369 22.89 -10.96 6.77
N GLU A 370 22.75 -10.10 5.74
CA GLU A 370 21.89 -8.91 5.72
C GLU A 370 21.14 -8.78 4.38
N LEU A 371 19.84 -8.46 4.44
CA LEU A 371 19.01 -8.20 3.27
C LEU A 371 19.30 -6.78 2.75
N THR A 372 19.76 -6.64 1.51
CA THR A 372 19.91 -5.33 0.85
C THR A 372 18.68 -5.03 -0.01
N SER A 373 18.21 -3.78 0.00
CA SER A 373 17.12 -3.29 -0.86
C SER A 373 17.60 -2.77 -2.21
N GLN A 374 18.91 -2.84 -2.47
CA GLN A 374 19.52 -2.34 -3.69
C GLN A 374 19.09 -3.18 -4.89
N ILE A 375 18.68 -2.49 -5.96
CA ILE A 375 18.37 -3.11 -7.23
C ILE A 375 19.62 -3.33 -8.07
N SER A 376 19.70 -4.49 -8.71
CA SER A 376 20.84 -4.87 -9.53
C SER A 376 20.84 -4.18 -10.89
N GLN A 377 19.66 -3.94 -11.48
CA GLN A 377 19.51 -3.36 -12.82
C GLN A 377 18.52 -2.17 -12.84
N PRO A 378 18.94 -0.97 -12.37
CA PRO A 378 18.10 0.23 -12.35
C PRO A 378 17.46 0.60 -13.69
N ILE A 379 18.17 0.38 -14.80
CA ILE A 379 17.67 0.72 -16.14
C ILE A 379 16.49 -0.16 -16.57
N ASN A 380 16.41 -1.40 -16.07
CA ASN A 380 15.34 -2.35 -16.38
C ASN A 380 14.11 -2.17 -15.46
N SER A 381 14.20 -1.26 -14.49
CA SER A 381 13.14 -1.01 -13.51
C SER A 381 11.94 -0.29 -14.09
N THR A 382 12.03 0.24 -15.31
CA THR A 382 10.94 0.96 -15.98
C THR A 382 10.77 0.52 -17.42
N LYS A 383 9.53 0.51 -17.92
CA LYS A 383 9.19 0.19 -19.31
C LYS A 383 8.32 1.29 -19.91
N ARG A 384 8.69 1.80 -21.09
CA ARG A 384 7.83 2.69 -21.87
C ARG A 384 6.72 1.90 -22.55
N LEU A 385 5.51 2.44 -22.54
CA LEU A 385 4.32 1.82 -23.14
C LEU A 385 3.89 2.59 -24.40
N TYR A 386 3.28 1.87 -25.33
CA TYR A 386 2.87 2.33 -26.65
C TYR A 386 1.44 1.87 -26.98
N LYS A 387 0.96 2.16 -28.19
CA LYS A 387 -0.41 1.86 -28.62
C LYS A 387 -0.74 0.37 -28.61
N GLU A 388 0.23 -0.49 -28.94
CA GLU A 388 0.07 -1.94 -28.94
C GLU A 388 -0.09 -2.54 -27.53
N ASN A 389 0.32 -1.83 -26.48
CA ASN A 389 0.10 -2.27 -25.10
C ASN A 389 -1.37 -2.01 -24.71
N THR A 390 -2.10 -3.09 -24.46
CA THR A 390 -3.57 -3.11 -24.37
C THR A 390 -4.09 -3.62 -23.02
N ASP A 391 -3.24 -3.61 -21.99
CA ASP A 391 -3.65 -3.91 -20.62
C ASP A 391 -4.91 -3.10 -20.22
N LYS A 392 -5.82 -3.72 -19.46
CA LYS A 392 -7.01 -3.06 -18.90
C LYS A 392 -6.64 -1.76 -18.17
N VAL A 393 -5.53 -1.74 -17.44
CA VAL A 393 -5.08 -0.57 -16.66
C VAL A 393 -4.68 0.57 -17.59
N ILE A 394 -4.05 0.21 -18.71
CA ILE A 394 -3.63 1.17 -19.74
C ILE A 394 -4.81 1.91 -20.34
N LYS A 395 -5.89 1.19 -20.66
CA LYS A 395 -7.13 1.81 -21.14
C LYS A 395 -7.75 2.73 -20.08
N GLN A 396 -7.65 2.35 -18.81
CA GLN A 396 -8.24 3.11 -17.70
C GLN A 396 -7.53 4.45 -17.48
N TYR A 397 -6.20 4.51 -17.44
CA TYR A 397 -5.52 5.80 -17.23
C TYR A 397 -5.56 6.70 -18.48
N ARG A 398 -5.47 6.13 -19.70
CA ARG A 398 -5.55 6.90 -20.96
C ARG A 398 -6.90 7.59 -21.16
N SER A 399 -7.99 7.01 -20.64
CA SER A 399 -9.33 7.60 -20.74
C SER A 399 -9.61 8.68 -19.69
N ARG A 400 -8.69 8.90 -18.75
CA ARG A 400 -8.86 9.81 -17.60
C ARG A 400 -7.90 11.00 -17.63
N ALA A 401 -6.77 10.87 -18.29
CA ALA A 401 -5.73 11.89 -18.27
C ALA A 401 -6.01 13.00 -19.30
N PHE A 402 -5.73 14.24 -18.93
CA PHE A 402 -5.73 15.39 -19.84
C PHE A 402 -4.86 16.49 -19.25
N THR A 403 -4.62 17.58 -19.98
CA THR A 403 -3.90 18.75 -19.47
C THR A 403 -4.50 20.02 -20.05
N PHE A 404 -4.48 21.08 -19.26
CA PHE A 404 -4.82 22.43 -19.72
C PHE A 404 -3.56 23.24 -19.93
N LYS A 405 -3.59 24.12 -20.93
CA LYS A 405 -2.53 25.06 -21.25
C LYS A 405 -1.25 24.34 -21.66
N SER A 406 -0.59 24.84 -22.69
CA SER A 406 0.67 24.27 -23.17
C SER A 406 1.82 24.18 -22.14
N ASN A 407 1.80 25.03 -21.12
CA ASN A 407 2.75 25.04 -20.02
C ASN A 407 2.17 24.54 -18.68
N GLY A 408 0.92 24.05 -18.66
CA GLY A 408 0.26 23.58 -17.44
C GLY A 408 0.66 22.15 -17.05
N GLY A 409 0.23 21.70 -15.88
CA GLY A 409 0.40 20.30 -15.44
C GLY A 409 -0.66 19.35 -16.01
N SER A 410 -0.48 18.07 -15.77
CA SER A 410 -1.44 17.00 -16.04
C SER A 410 -2.57 16.99 -15.00
N TRP A 411 -3.71 16.46 -15.42
CA TRP A 411 -4.91 16.26 -14.62
C TRP A 411 -5.46 14.85 -14.86
N THR A 412 -6.16 14.32 -13.86
CA THR A 412 -6.81 13.00 -13.94
C THR A 412 -8.29 13.13 -13.58
N VAL A 413 -9.17 12.57 -14.40
CA VAL A 413 -10.60 12.39 -14.08
C VAL A 413 -10.78 11.21 -13.11
N LEU A 414 -11.31 11.49 -11.93
CA LEU A 414 -11.68 10.47 -10.95
C LEU A 414 -13.01 9.82 -11.32
N GLY A 415 -14.01 10.58 -11.74
CA GLY A 415 -15.32 10.04 -12.13
C GLY A 415 -16.40 11.11 -12.12
N LYS A 416 -17.62 10.71 -12.48
CA LYS A 416 -18.79 11.61 -12.56
C LYS A 416 -19.32 11.97 -11.16
N VAL A 417 -19.83 13.19 -10.98
CA VAL A 417 -20.33 13.68 -9.67
C VAL A 417 -21.69 13.06 -9.31
N LYS A 418 -22.59 12.93 -10.29
CA LYS A 418 -23.87 12.20 -10.18
C LYS A 418 -24.00 11.17 -11.31
N PRO A 419 -23.47 9.95 -11.15
CA PRO A 419 -23.42 8.94 -12.22
C PRO A 419 -24.81 8.53 -12.71
N ASN A 420 -25.82 8.58 -11.83
CA ASN A 420 -27.18 8.19 -12.17
C ASN A 420 -28.01 9.34 -12.75
N ASP A 421 -27.45 10.56 -12.83
CA ASP A 421 -28.11 11.72 -13.42
C ASP A 421 -27.56 11.95 -14.84
N PRO A 422 -28.31 11.63 -15.91
CA PRO A 422 -27.83 11.80 -17.28
C PRO A 422 -27.64 13.26 -17.68
N SER A 423 -28.23 14.20 -16.94
CA SER A 423 -28.10 15.65 -17.18
C SER A 423 -26.94 16.30 -16.42
N ASP A 424 -26.30 15.56 -15.51
CA ASP A 424 -25.09 16.01 -14.83
C ASP A 424 -23.87 15.84 -15.77
N TYR A 425 -23.15 16.92 -16.04
CA TYR A 425 -21.91 16.91 -16.84
C TYR A 425 -20.70 17.35 -16.03
N ARG A 426 -20.78 17.16 -14.71
CA ARG A 426 -19.75 17.50 -13.73
C ARG A 426 -18.93 16.27 -13.40
N PHE A 427 -17.61 16.45 -13.35
CA PHE A 427 -16.65 15.37 -13.10
C PHE A 427 -15.66 15.77 -12.03
N PHE A 428 -15.38 14.87 -11.09
CA PHE A 428 -14.28 15.01 -10.17
C PHE A 428 -12.96 14.86 -10.92
N VAL A 429 -12.04 15.79 -10.70
CA VAL A 429 -10.69 15.79 -11.27
C VAL A 429 -9.66 16.08 -10.19
N THR A 430 -8.44 15.58 -10.38
CA THR A 430 -7.34 15.74 -9.43
C THR A 430 -6.04 16.14 -10.13
N THR A 431 -5.23 16.95 -9.46
CA THR A 431 -3.89 17.40 -9.88
C THR A 431 -3.06 17.84 -8.67
N ASN A 432 -1.90 18.45 -8.89
CA ASN A 432 -1.12 19.09 -7.83
C ASN A 432 -1.60 20.51 -7.50
N ASP A 433 -1.32 20.98 -6.29
CA ASP A 433 -1.70 22.32 -5.84
C ASP A 433 -0.99 23.41 -6.66
N HIS A 434 0.31 23.27 -6.93
CA HIS A 434 1.00 24.24 -7.81
C HIS A 434 0.42 24.28 -9.23
N VAL A 435 -0.08 23.15 -9.73
CA VAL A 435 -0.75 23.11 -11.05
C VAL A 435 -2.07 23.87 -10.97
N TRP A 436 -2.88 23.60 -9.95
CA TRP A 436 -4.12 24.33 -9.67
C TRP A 436 -3.89 25.85 -9.55
N GLU A 437 -2.83 26.29 -8.86
CA GLU A 437 -2.50 27.71 -8.69
C GLU A 437 -2.15 28.42 -10.00
N THR A 438 -1.41 27.75 -10.91
CA THR A 438 -1.00 28.33 -12.20
C THR A 438 -2.15 28.60 -13.17
N PHE A 439 -3.36 28.12 -12.85
CA PHE A 439 -4.57 28.47 -13.56
C PHE A 439 -4.96 29.94 -13.35
N ALA A 440 -4.48 30.83 -14.23
CA ALA A 440 -4.77 32.27 -14.21
C ALA A 440 -6.20 32.62 -14.64
N ASN A 441 -6.74 33.69 -14.04
CA ASN A 441 -8.09 34.29 -14.11
C ASN A 441 -9.15 33.63 -13.19
N ALA A 442 -9.12 34.02 -11.91
CA ALA A 442 -10.17 33.72 -10.94
C ALA A 442 -10.99 34.99 -10.68
N ASP A 443 -12.04 35.22 -11.47
CA ASP A 443 -12.78 36.48 -11.40
C ASP A 443 -13.89 36.54 -10.34
N GLU A 444 -14.15 35.49 -9.55
CA GLU A 444 -15.13 35.60 -8.46
C GLU A 444 -14.69 34.89 -7.17
N ILE A 445 -13.93 35.59 -6.33
CA ILE A 445 -13.97 35.32 -4.89
C ILE A 445 -15.24 35.97 -4.35
N GLN A 446 -16.40 35.29 -4.39
CA GLN A 446 -17.55 35.73 -3.60
C GLN A 446 -17.26 35.48 -2.11
N LYS A 447 -16.51 36.41 -1.50
CA LYS A 447 -15.90 36.33 -0.17
C LYS A 447 -16.87 36.15 1.00
N PHE A 448 -18.18 36.11 0.81
CA PHE A 448 -19.10 36.11 1.96
C PHE A 448 -20.13 34.99 2.05
N ASN A 449 -20.34 34.12 1.04
CA ASN A 449 -21.35 33.05 1.19
C ASN A 449 -21.12 31.76 0.37
N ASN A 450 -20.16 31.72 -0.55
CA ASN A 450 -19.88 30.54 -1.38
C ASN A 450 -18.75 29.69 -0.77
N PRO A 451 -18.97 28.41 -0.39
CA PRO A 451 -17.90 27.52 0.09
C PRO A 451 -16.84 27.17 -0.93
N TRP A 452 -17.07 27.48 -2.19
CA TRP A 452 -16.31 26.88 -3.28
C TRP A 452 -15.54 27.97 -4.00
N ILE A 453 -14.27 27.68 -4.29
CA ILE A 453 -13.48 28.54 -5.17
C ILE A 453 -13.81 28.12 -6.59
N THR A 454 -14.49 29.01 -7.30
CA THR A 454 -14.80 28.83 -8.71
C THR A 454 -13.71 29.51 -9.55
N LYS A 455 -13.11 28.78 -10.49
CA LYS A 455 -12.27 29.36 -11.54
C LYS A 455 -12.96 29.18 -12.89
N ILE A 456 -12.97 30.24 -13.70
CA ILE A 456 -13.56 30.24 -15.04
C ILE A 456 -12.50 30.75 -15.99
N ASP A 457 -12.18 29.95 -17.00
CA ASP A 457 -11.35 30.38 -18.12
C ASP A 457 -12.18 30.28 -19.39
N LYS A 458 -11.98 31.23 -20.30
CA LYS A 458 -12.76 31.43 -21.53
C LYS A 458 -12.03 30.89 -22.76
N GLN A 459 -10.74 30.58 -22.64
CA GLN A 459 -9.95 30.00 -23.73
C GLN A 459 -9.65 28.53 -23.43
N LEU A 460 -10.27 27.65 -24.21
CA LEU A 460 -10.01 26.21 -24.13
C LEU A 460 -8.69 25.88 -24.84
N ASP A 461 -7.74 25.40 -24.03
CA ASP A 461 -6.51 24.75 -24.48
C ASP A 461 -6.38 23.41 -23.75
N LEU A 462 -7.22 22.44 -24.13
CA LEU A 462 -7.25 21.10 -23.56
C LEU A 462 -6.54 20.12 -24.49
N LYS A 463 -5.59 19.36 -23.95
CA LYS A 463 -4.87 18.31 -24.67
C LYS A 463 -5.19 16.96 -24.05
N VAL A 464 -5.48 15.99 -24.90
CA VAL A 464 -5.82 14.61 -24.54
C VAL A 464 -4.71 13.65 -24.99
N PRO A 465 -4.64 12.43 -24.45
CA PRO A 465 -3.62 11.45 -24.81
C PRO A 465 -3.58 11.12 -26.31
N ARG A 466 -2.47 11.43 -26.97
CA ARG A 466 -2.17 10.94 -28.34
C ARG A 466 -1.26 9.73 -28.25
N VAL A 467 -1.85 8.54 -28.29
CA VAL A 467 -1.14 7.27 -28.21
C VAL A 467 -0.65 6.85 -29.59
N ILE A 468 0.63 6.50 -29.68
CA ILE A 468 1.33 6.22 -30.95
C ILE A 468 1.94 4.82 -30.95
N ASP A 469 2.11 4.27 -32.14
CA ASP A 469 2.79 2.98 -32.33
C ASP A 469 4.29 3.11 -32.02
N LYS A 470 4.89 2.06 -31.45
CA LYS A 470 6.32 2.06 -31.09
C LYS A 470 7.23 2.42 -32.26
N ASN A 471 7.01 1.82 -33.44
CA ASN A 471 7.83 2.08 -34.62
C ASN A 471 7.80 3.55 -35.05
N ILE A 472 6.64 4.20 -34.94
CA ILE A 472 6.50 5.62 -35.23
C ILE A 472 7.24 6.44 -34.16
N ALA A 473 7.04 6.10 -32.89
CA ALA A 473 7.65 6.79 -31.76
C ALA A 473 9.18 6.76 -31.76
N THR A 474 9.79 5.68 -32.28
CA THR A 474 11.25 5.53 -32.36
C THR A 474 11.85 6.19 -33.59
N ASN A 475 11.13 6.21 -34.72
CA ASN A 475 11.67 6.68 -35.99
C ASN A 475 11.35 8.16 -36.27
N ASP A 476 10.26 8.69 -35.71
CA ASP A 476 9.83 10.08 -35.87
C ASP A 476 9.35 10.66 -34.54
N ILE A 477 10.30 11.23 -33.78
CA ILE A 477 10.01 11.87 -32.49
C ILE A 477 9.02 13.04 -32.64
N SER A 478 8.97 13.69 -33.81
CA SER A 478 8.10 14.85 -34.05
C SER A 478 6.62 14.48 -34.12
N SER A 479 6.29 13.30 -34.66
CA SER A 479 4.92 12.75 -34.68
C SER A 479 4.30 12.57 -33.29
N THR A 480 5.15 12.51 -32.26
CA THR A 480 4.77 12.30 -30.86
C THR A 480 4.42 13.61 -30.14
N ILE A 481 4.69 14.75 -30.77
CA ILE A 481 4.60 16.08 -30.18
C ILE A 481 3.25 16.71 -30.53
N VAL A 482 2.67 17.37 -29.53
CA VAL A 482 1.52 18.27 -29.63
C VAL A 482 2.04 19.69 -29.37
N SER A 483 2.16 20.49 -30.43
CA SER A 483 2.67 21.86 -30.39
C SER A 483 1.64 22.86 -29.85
N ASP A 484 2.12 23.97 -29.30
CA ASP A 484 1.34 25.10 -28.77
C ASP A 484 0.46 25.79 -29.82
N TYR A 485 0.80 25.66 -31.10
CA TYR A 485 0.11 26.31 -32.21
C TYR A 485 -1.01 25.44 -32.83
N ASP A 486 -1.03 24.13 -32.55
CA ASP A 486 -1.90 23.17 -33.25
C ASP A 486 -3.22 22.86 -32.53
N THR A 487 -3.43 23.41 -31.32
CA THR A 487 -4.49 22.96 -30.40
C THR A 487 -5.35 24.06 -29.77
N LYS A 488 -5.14 25.34 -30.13
CA LYS A 488 -6.06 26.40 -29.68
C LYS A 488 -7.42 26.18 -30.34
N TRP A 489 -8.44 25.95 -29.51
CA TRP A 489 -9.82 25.90 -30.00
C TRP A 489 -10.09 27.19 -30.77
N SER A 490 -10.66 27.08 -31.97
CA SER A 490 -10.82 28.22 -32.89
C SER A 490 -11.70 29.34 -32.30
N ASN A 491 -12.44 29.04 -31.24
CA ASN A 491 -13.40 29.91 -30.58
C ASN A 491 -13.23 29.88 -29.05
N GLU A 492 -13.65 30.95 -28.37
CA GLU A 492 -13.76 30.94 -26.91
C GLU A 492 -14.80 29.91 -26.44
N VAL A 493 -14.40 29.11 -25.46
CA VAL A 493 -15.20 28.05 -24.82
C VAL A 493 -14.98 28.17 -23.32
N PRO A 494 -16.00 28.56 -22.55
CA PRO A 494 -15.88 28.67 -21.10
C PRO A 494 -15.89 27.29 -20.46
N TYR A 495 -15.06 27.10 -19.45
CA TYR A 495 -15.15 25.94 -18.56
C TYR A 495 -14.93 26.38 -17.11
N GLU A 496 -15.63 25.71 -16.20
CA GLU A 496 -15.73 26.06 -14.79
C GLU A 496 -15.11 24.98 -13.92
N PHE A 497 -14.28 25.40 -12.98
CA PHE A 497 -13.71 24.57 -11.92
C PHE A 497 -14.24 24.97 -10.56
N GLU A 498 -14.67 24.00 -9.77
CA GLU A 498 -15.06 24.17 -8.38
C GLU A 498 -14.08 23.40 -7.49
N LEU A 499 -13.29 24.10 -6.66
CA LEU A 499 -12.38 23.44 -5.73
C LEU A 499 -13.14 22.68 -4.63
N ILE A 500 -12.96 21.37 -4.53
CA ILE A 500 -13.55 20.55 -3.47
C ILE A 500 -12.61 20.43 -2.29
N ASN A 501 -11.35 20.06 -2.50
CA ASN A 501 -10.39 19.90 -1.42
C ASN A 501 -8.97 20.27 -1.85
N ASN A 502 -8.19 20.82 -0.92
CA ASN A 502 -6.77 21.08 -1.07
C ASN A 502 -6.03 20.41 0.08
N PHE A 503 -5.23 19.40 -0.25
CA PHE A 503 -4.55 18.58 0.75
C PHE A 503 -3.15 19.10 1.12
N PHE A 504 -2.77 20.28 0.61
CA PHE A 504 -1.47 20.87 0.89
C PHE A 504 -1.39 21.46 2.30
N ASN A 505 -2.40 22.18 2.78
CA ASN A 505 -2.31 22.95 4.03
C ASN A 505 -2.82 22.21 5.29
N HIS A 506 -1.99 22.08 6.33
CA HIS A 506 -2.32 21.37 7.57
C HIS A 506 -3.10 22.21 8.62
N ALA A 507 -3.11 23.54 8.49
CA ALA A 507 -3.69 24.44 9.50
C ALA A 507 -5.21 24.67 9.36
N ASP A 508 -5.82 24.27 8.24
CA ASP A 508 -7.22 24.55 7.88
C ASP A 508 -8.07 23.28 7.75
N TYR A 509 -7.73 22.19 8.44
CA TYR A 509 -8.61 21.03 8.52
C TYR A 509 -9.62 21.23 9.66
N PRO A 510 -10.88 21.57 9.35
CA PRO A 510 -11.83 21.92 10.39
C PRO A 510 -12.23 20.69 11.21
N GLN A 511 -12.29 20.85 12.53
CA GLN A 511 -13.23 20.05 13.31
C GLN A 511 -14.64 20.30 12.77
N LEU A 512 -15.52 19.29 12.77
CA LEU A 512 -16.83 19.38 12.09
C LEU A 512 -17.78 20.47 12.63
N ASN A 513 -17.57 20.93 13.87
CA ASN A 513 -18.18 22.12 14.47
C ASN A 513 -17.68 23.46 13.88
N ILE A 514 -16.57 23.45 13.15
CA ILE A 514 -15.94 24.60 12.49
C ILE A 514 -15.77 24.31 11.00
N PHE A 515 -16.71 23.60 10.34
CA PHE A 515 -16.67 23.45 8.88
C PHE A 515 -16.80 24.83 8.21
N LYS A 516 -15.69 25.56 8.14
CA LYS A 516 -15.53 26.75 7.34
C LYS A 516 -15.48 26.26 5.90
N LYS A 517 -16.61 26.42 5.23
CA LYS A 517 -16.72 26.66 3.79
C LYS A 517 -15.37 27.19 3.24
N ASN A 518 -14.58 26.34 2.57
CA ASN A 518 -13.16 26.52 2.18
C ASN A 518 -12.56 27.89 2.51
N ASP A 519 -12.06 28.07 3.74
CA ASP A 519 -11.23 29.22 4.07
C ASP A 519 -9.78 28.83 3.71
N LEU A 520 -9.38 29.01 2.45
CA LEU A 520 -7.98 28.85 2.05
C LEU A 520 -7.16 30.04 2.57
N SER A 521 -7.08 30.18 3.89
CA SER A 521 -6.05 31.03 4.45
C SER A 521 -4.70 30.38 4.11
N ILE A 522 -3.78 31.13 3.49
CA ILE A 522 -2.42 30.62 3.25
C ILE A 522 -1.74 30.61 4.62
N ALA A 523 -1.89 29.52 5.35
CA ALA A 523 -1.18 29.35 6.61
C ALA A 523 0.26 28.90 6.34
N SER A 524 1.19 29.71 6.83
CA SER A 524 2.60 29.34 7.00
C SER A 524 2.71 28.27 8.10
N GLY A 525 2.99 27.04 7.69
CA GLY A 525 3.37 25.93 8.56
C GLY A 525 4.51 25.15 7.93
N THR A 526 5.34 24.49 8.74
CA THR A 526 6.57 23.80 8.31
C THR A 526 6.34 22.38 7.76
N SER A 527 5.12 21.83 7.86
CA SER A 527 4.73 20.51 7.35
C SER A 527 3.43 20.56 6.52
N LYS A 528 3.37 19.76 5.45
CA LYS A 528 2.28 19.70 4.45
C LYS A 528 1.91 18.23 4.20
N LEU A 529 0.61 17.91 4.04
CA LEU A 529 0.14 16.52 3.91
C LEU A 529 0.43 15.94 2.51
N SER A 530 0.02 16.62 1.44
CA SER A 530 0.34 16.23 0.06
C SER A 530 0.18 17.41 -0.91
N ASP A 531 0.97 17.43 -2.00
CA ASP A 531 0.76 18.34 -3.14
C ASP A 531 -0.36 17.81 -4.03
N ASN A 532 -1.59 17.88 -3.51
CA ASN A 532 -2.79 17.36 -4.16
C ASN A 532 -4.01 18.28 -4.00
N VAL A 533 -4.73 18.46 -5.10
CA VAL A 533 -6.00 19.17 -5.17
C VAL A 533 -7.03 18.30 -5.88
N ILE A 534 -8.24 18.26 -5.33
CA ILE A 534 -9.41 17.68 -5.98
C ILE A 534 -10.43 18.78 -6.26
N ALA A 535 -10.91 18.85 -7.49
CA ALA A 535 -11.88 19.81 -7.97
C ALA A 535 -12.99 19.13 -8.77
N ILE A 536 -14.04 19.87 -9.08
CA ILE A 536 -15.05 19.49 -10.07
C ILE A 536 -14.84 20.35 -11.30
N VAL A 537 -14.88 19.73 -12.48
CA VAL A 537 -14.97 20.43 -13.77
C VAL A 537 -16.34 20.23 -14.38
N ASN A 538 -16.93 21.29 -14.94
CA ASN A 538 -18.20 21.23 -15.64
C ASN A 538 -17.98 21.22 -17.16
N PHE A 539 -18.22 20.07 -17.81
CA PHE A 539 -18.07 19.90 -19.26
C PHE A 539 -19.37 20.08 -20.05
N LYS A 540 -20.40 20.67 -19.45
CA LYS A 540 -21.73 20.90 -20.06
C LYS A 540 -21.68 21.44 -21.49
N PHE A 541 -20.76 22.36 -21.79
CA PHE A 541 -20.56 22.91 -23.14
C PHE A 541 -20.48 21.82 -24.23
N PHE A 542 -19.71 20.76 -23.99
CA PHE A 542 -19.46 19.72 -25.00
C PHE A 542 -20.66 18.82 -25.23
N PHE A 543 -21.51 18.63 -24.21
CA PHE A 543 -22.72 17.81 -24.32
C PHE A 543 -23.90 18.58 -24.91
N GLU A 544 -23.97 19.89 -24.68
CA GLU A 544 -25.04 20.73 -25.23
C GLU A 544 -24.80 21.14 -26.69
N ASN A 545 -23.55 21.27 -27.12
CA ASN A 545 -23.22 21.72 -28.47
C ASN A 545 -22.92 20.57 -29.45
N PHE A 546 -22.60 19.38 -28.95
CA PHE A 546 -22.18 18.25 -29.79
C PHE A 546 -22.92 16.98 -29.41
N GLU A 547 -23.67 16.42 -30.37
CA GLU A 547 -24.44 15.20 -30.16
C GLU A 547 -23.53 13.97 -30.05
N ILE A 548 -23.72 13.14 -29.03
CA ILE A 548 -22.90 11.94 -28.79
C ILE A 548 -22.93 11.02 -30.02
N ASN A 549 -21.76 10.45 -30.37
CA ASN A 549 -21.57 9.50 -31.47
C ASN A 549 -21.86 10.04 -32.89
N LYS A 550 -21.91 11.37 -33.11
CA LYS A 550 -22.07 11.97 -34.46
C LYS A 550 -20.97 12.96 -34.85
N PRO A 551 -19.68 12.56 -34.83
CA PRO A 551 -18.55 13.47 -35.03
C PRO A 551 -18.59 14.25 -36.35
N ASN A 552 -19.07 13.63 -37.43
CA ASN A 552 -19.15 14.24 -38.75
C ASN A 552 -20.18 15.38 -38.87
N SER A 553 -21.10 15.51 -37.89
CA SER A 553 -22.11 16.57 -37.86
C SER A 553 -21.75 17.74 -36.94
N TRP A 554 -20.67 17.62 -36.16
CA TRP A 554 -20.33 18.62 -35.16
C TRP A 554 -19.86 19.92 -35.79
N LYS A 555 -20.58 20.99 -35.45
CA LYS A 555 -20.27 22.35 -35.86
C LYS A 555 -20.38 23.27 -34.66
N TYR A 556 -19.49 24.24 -34.56
CA TYR A 556 -19.57 25.31 -33.57
C TYR A 556 -19.39 26.65 -34.27
N LYS A 557 -20.30 27.59 -34.02
CA LYS A 557 -20.38 28.89 -34.72
C LYS A 557 -20.25 28.75 -36.26
N ASN A 558 -21.00 27.80 -36.83
CA ASN A 558 -21.03 27.46 -38.26
C ASN A 558 -19.74 26.89 -38.87
N GLN A 559 -18.72 26.61 -38.07
CA GLN A 559 -17.48 25.95 -38.50
C GLN A 559 -17.50 24.46 -38.13
N THR A 560 -17.11 23.59 -39.06
CA THR A 560 -16.87 22.16 -38.78
C THR A 560 -15.63 22.02 -37.91
N LEU A 561 -15.71 21.18 -36.88
CA LEU A 561 -14.58 20.91 -36.01
C LEU A 561 -13.43 20.23 -36.77
N ASN A 562 -12.20 20.66 -36.51
CA ASN A 562 -11.01 19.97 -37.03
C ASN A 562 -10.78 18.64 -36.28
N GLN A 563 -9.82 17.82 -36.73
CA GLN A 563 -9.57 16.51 -36.14
C GLN A 563 -9.22 16.58 -34.63
N ASN A 564 -8.36 17.51 -34.24
CA ASN A 564 -7.97 17.68 -32.82
C ASN A 564 -9.17 18.09 -31.97
N GLU A 565 -10.00 19.01 -32.48
CA GLU A 565 -11.24 19.43 -31.82
C GLU A 565 -12.22 18.23 -31.67
N GLN A 566 -12.38 17.41 -32.71
CA GLN A 566 -13.20 16.20 -32.66
C GLN A 566 -12.68 15.18 -31.65
N GLU A 567 -11.36 14.96 -31.57
CA GLU A 567 -10.73 14.06 -30.59
C GLU A 567 -10.99 14.53 -29.15
N ILE A 568 -10.95 15.84 -28.90
CA ILE A 568 -11.30 16.42 -27.60
C ILE A 568 -12.78 16.18 -27.25
N VAL A 569 -13.71 16.45 -28.17
CA VAL A 569 -15.13 16.21 -27.93
C VAL A 569 -15.39 14.72 -27.65
N GLN A 570 -14.79 13.83 -28.44
CA GLN A 570 -14.92 12.37 -28.24
C GLN A 570 -14.37 11.94 -26.88
N PHE A 571 -13.19 12.43 -26.48
CA PHE A 571 -12.62 12.16 -25.16
C PHE A 571 -13.59 12.57 -24.05
N ILE A 572 -14.12 13.80 -24.10
CA ILE A 572 -15.04 14.33 -23.09
C ILE A 572 -16.37 13.56 -23.06
N HIS A 573 -16.94 13.25 -24.22
CA HIS A 573 -18.15 12.42 -24.32
C HIS A 573 -17.93 11.05 -23.70
N ASN A 574 -16.76 10.45 -23.86
CA ASN A 574 -16.44 9.15 -23.28
C ASN A 574 -16.32 9.15 -21.75
N LEU A 575 -16.14 10.32 -21.11
CA LEU A 575 -16.05 10.41 -19.65
C LEU A 575 -17.33 9.96 -18.95
N ILE A 576 -18.50 10.04 -19.59
CA ILE A 576 -19.77 9.59 -19.00
C ILE A 576 -19.79 8.09 -18.70
N ASN A 577 -18.92 7.32 -19.35
CA ASN A 577 -18.82 5.87 -19.20
C ASN A 577 -17.80 5.46 -18.11
N LEU A 578 -17.18 6.43 -17.43
CA LEU A 578 -16.18 6.16 -16.41
C LEU A 578 -16.82 5.99 -15.04
N ASP A 579 -16.57 4.83 -14.43
CA ASP A 579 -16.80 4.65 -13.01
C ASP A 579 -15.87 5.52 -12.18
N LEU A 580 -16.28 5.82 -10.96
CA LEU A 580 -15.43 6.49 -9.98
C LEU A 580 -14.19 5.63 -9.70
N LEU A 581 -13.02 6.26 -9.75
CA LEU A 581 -11.75 5.61 -9.49
C LEU A 581 -11.59 5.31 -8.00
N ASN A 582 -11.26 4.06 -7.68
CA ASN A 582 -10.99 3.62 -6.31
C ASN A 582 -9.56 4.01 -5.89
N SER A 583 -9.36 4.24 -4.59
CA SER A 583 -8.02 4.30 -3.98
C SER A 583 -7.35 2.92 -4.00
N SER A 584 -6.04 2.89 -4.24
CA SER A 584 -5.25 1.66 -4.24
C SER A 584 -5.09 1.11 -2.82
N LYS A 585 -5.59 -0.11 -2.61
CA LYS A 585 -5.33 -0.86 -1.37
C LYS A 585 -3.89 -1.38 -1.30
N LEU A 586 -3.21 -1.56 -2.44
CA LEU A 586 -1.85 -2.08 -2.48
C LEU A 586 -0.86 -1.14 -1.79
N ASN A 587 -1.12 0.17 -1.80
CA ASN A 587 -0.30 1.18 -1.11
C ASN A 587 -0.19 0.96 0.40
N ARG A 588 -1.12 0.22 1.00
CA ARG A 588 -1.08 -0.17 2.41
C ARG A 588 0.05 -1.15 2.72
N HIS A 589 0.65 -1.78 1.71
CA HIS A 589 1.58 -2.91 1.84
C HIS A 589 2.99 -2.62 1.28
N LEU A 590 3.30 -1.35 1.03
CA LEU A 590 4.57 -0.95 0.44
C LEU A 590 5.75 -1.27 1.36
N SER A 591 6.85 -1.72 0.77
CA SER A 591 8.13 -1.90 1.44
C SER A 591 9.27 -1.71 0.44
N ASN A 592 10.51 -1.66 0.93
CA ASN A 592 11.69 -1.59 0.06
C ASN A 592 11.99 -2.93 -0.64
N PHE A 593 11.19 -3.98 -0.44
CA PHE A 593 11.46 -5.35 -0.90
C PHE A 593 10.42 -5.87 -1.89
N ILE A 594 9.71 -4.96 -2.58
CA ILE A 594 8.64 -5.29 -3.54
C ILE A 594 8.87 -4.65 -4.90
N ASN A 595 8.39 -5.32 -5.94
CA ASN A 595 8.20 -4.73 -7.26
C ASN A 595 6.79 -4.11 -7.28
N LEU A 596 6.68 -2.81 -7.51
CA LEU A 596 5.43 -2.06 -7.54
C LEU A 596 4.54 -2.48 -8.70
N ASN A 597 5.13 -2.59 -9.89
CA ASN A 597 4.44 -2.72 -11.17
C ASN A 597 3.35 -1.64 -11.38
N TYR A 598 3.69 -0.39 -11.12
CA TYR A 598 2.76 0.75 -11.16
C TYR A 598 2.83 1.51 -12.49
N TYR A 599 1.68 1.96 -12.97
CA TYR A 599 1.53 2.71 -14.21
C TYR A 599 1.54 4.20 -13.93
N ILE A 600 2.31 4.96 -14.71
CA ILE A 600 2.33 6.42 -14.65
C ILE A 600 2.29 6.99 -16.05
N ALA A 601 1.41 7.96 -16.28
CA ALA A 601 1.30 8.57 -17.60
C ALA A 601 0.91 10.04 -17.52
N GLY A 602 1.50 10.85 -18.41
CA GLY A 602 1.46 12.30 -18.27
C GLY A 602 1.92 13.06 -19.50
N PHE A 603 1.97 14.40 -19.33
CA PHE A 603 2.25 15.34 -20.41
C PHE A 603 3.56 16.11 -20.19
N PRO A 604 4.74 15.49 -20.37
CA PRO A 604 6.01 16.22 -20.24
C PRO A 604 6.13 17.27 -21.35
N ALA A 605 6.77 18.39 -21.02
CA ALA A 605 6.90 19.57 -21.87
C ALA A 605 8.33 20.11 -21.98
N LYS A 606 9.29 19.56 -21.23
CA LYS A 606 10.70 20.01 -21.23
C LYS A 606 11.69 18.89 -21.51
N GLN A 607 12.92 19.27 -21.84
CA GLN A 607 13.97 18.30 -22.11
C GLN A 607 14.41 17.51 -20.86
N THR A 608 14.67 16.22 -21.02
CA THR A 608 15.29 15.29 -20.06
C THR A 608 16.50 14.59 -20.69
N SER A 609 17.22 13.81 -19.89
CA SER A 609 18.28 12.91 -20.36
C SER A 609 17.77 11.70 -21.15
N ASN A 610 16.45 11.50 -21.24
CA ASN A 610 15.86 10.45 -22.05
C ASN A 610 16.07 10.75 -23.55
N GLU A 611 16.51 9.76 -24.32
CA GLU A 611 16.78 9.94 -25.76
C GLU A 611 15.54 10.37 -26.57
N PHE A 612 14.34 10.05 -26.09
CA PHE A 612 13.09 10.43 -26.75
C PHE A 612 12.57 11.80 -26.33
N SER A 613 13.26 12.49 -25.41
CA SER A 613 12.98 13.85 -24.92
C SER A 613 12.78 14.86 -26.07
N PRO A 614 11.87 15.87 -25.99
CA PRO A 614 11.74 16.82 -27.08
C PRO A 614 12.89 17.84 -27.01
N VAL A 615 13.23 18.43 -28.14
CA VAL A 615 14.09 19.61 -28.19
C VAL A 615 13.20 20.86 -28.15
N GLY A 616 13.25 21.63 -27.04
CA GLY A 616 12.57 22.92 -26.85
C GLY A 616 11.43 22.94 -25.82
N ASP A 617 11.18 24.12 -25.22
CA ASP A 617 10.36 24.32 -24.01
C ASP A 617 8.84 24.47 -24.20
N ASN A 618 8.32 24.35 -25.44
CA ASN A 618 6.93 24.67 -25.83
C ASN A 618 6.24 23.52 -26.59
N LYS A 619 6.55 22.27 -26.22
CA LYS A 619 6.12 21.07 -26.95
C LYS A 619 5.69 19.99 -25.97
N LYS A 620 4.37 19.82 -25.80
CA LYS A 620 3.78 18.75 -24.98
C LYS A 620 3.67 17.45 -25.77
N ARG A 621 3.53 16.35 -25.06
CA ARG A 621 3.25 15.03 -25.63
C ARG A 621 2.71 14.11 -24.58
N TRP A 622 2.14 12.99 -24.97
CA TRP A 622 1.73 11.96 -24.03
C TRP A 622 2.86 10.95 -23.83
N ARG A 623 3.12 10.53 -22.58
CA ARG A 623 4.10 9.50 -22.22
C ARG A 623 3.55 8.57 -21.16
N ASP A 624 3.80 7.28 -21.36
CA ASP A 624 3.28 6.19 -20.55
C ASP A 624 4.44 5.32 -20.10
N TYR A 625 4.51 5.05 -18.81
CA TYR A 625 5.53 4.21 -18.22
C TYR A 625 4.93 3.23 -17.22
N LEU A 626 5.56 2.07 -17.14
CA LEU A 626 5.38 1.09 -16.08
C LEU A 626 6.64 1.09 -15.22
N VAL A 627 6.48 1.32 -13.92
CA VAL A 627 7.56 1.38 -12.93
C VAL A 627 7.48 0.11 -12.10
N GLY A 628 8.43 -0.80 -12.33
CA GLY A 628 8.58 -2.04 -11.58
C GLY A 628 9.22 -1.81 -10.22
N ASN A 629 10.33 -1.07 -10.16
CA ASN A 629 11.07 -0.87 -8.92
C ASN A 629 11.38 0.61 -8.71
N SER A 630 11.28 1.07 -7.46
CA SER A 630 11.91 2.33 -7.05
C SER A 630 13.42 2.14 -7.05
N ILE A 631 14.15 3.10 -7.62
CA ILE A 631 15.63 3.04 -7.71
C ILE A 631 16.32 3.35 -6.37
N LEU A 632 15.63 4.10 -5.51
CA LEU A 632 15.99 4.34 -4.12
C LEU A 632 14.94 3.76 -3.18
N ASP A 633 15.33 3.51 -1.93
CA ASP A 633 14.41 3.14 -0.86
C ASP A 633 13.29 4.17 -0.71
N LEU A 634 12.10 3.68 -0.37
CA LEU A 634 10.96 4.51 -0.05
C LEU A 634 11.25 5.29 1.25
N HIS A 635 11.24 6.61 1.18
CA HIS A 635 11.45 7.49 2.34
C HIS A 635 10.57 8.72 2.21
N SER A 636 10.34 9.43 3.32
CA SER A 636 9.84 10.81 3.29
C SER A 636 10.96 11.73 2.84
N THR A 637 10.71 12.66 1.92
CA THR A 637 11.72 13.61 1.43
C THR A 637 11.34 15.06 1.73
N ASN A 638 12.35 15.94 1.66
CA ASN A 638 12.13 17.38 1.60
C ASN A 638 11.70 17.74 0.19
N TYR A 639 10.48 18.24 0.06
CA TYR A 639 9.98 18.80 -1.18
C TYR A 639 10.29 20.30 -1.21
N CYS A 640 10.98 20.73 -2.27
CA CYS A 640 11.34 22.12 -2.50
C CYS A 640 10.70 22.59 -3.80
N HIS A 641 9.95 23.69 -3.73
CA HIS A 641 9.41 24.34 -4.93
C HIS A 641 9.58 25.85 -4.82
N ALA A 642 9.87 26.51 -5.96
CA ALA A 642 10.16 27.94 -6.00
C ALA A 642 9.05 28.81 -5.36
N ARG A 643 7.78 28.39 -5.45
CA ARG A 643 6.64 29.10 -4.84
C ARG A 643 6.41 28.76 -3.37
N PHE A 644 6.76 27.55 -2.95
CA PHE A 644 6.35 27.00 -1.65
C PHE A 644 7.48 26.86 -0.64
N LYS A 645 8.73 27.17 -1.05
CA LYS A 645 9.95 26.88 -0.28
C LYS A 645 10.10 25.37 -0.01
N CYS A 646 11.08 25.00 0.80
CA CYS A 646 11.31 23.60 1.18
C CYS A 646 10.52 23.21 2.43
N PHE A 647 9.88 22.05 2.40
CA PHE A 647 9.18 21.46 3.53
C PHE A 647 9.23 19.93 3.45
N GLN A 648 9.12 19.27 4.59
CA GLN A 648 9.07 17.81 4.63
C GLN A 648 7.69 17.32 4.18
N MET A 649 7.66 16.41 3.21
CA MET A 649 6.46 15.66 2.86
C MET A 649 6.55 14.27 3.45
N ASP A 650 5.47 13.87 4.13
CA ASP A 650 5.46 12.68 4.95
C ASP A 650 5.04 11.39 4.21
N HIS A 651 4.58 11.51 2.96
CA HIS A 651 4.27 10.36 2.11
C HIS A 651 5.54 9.79 1.45
N PRO A 652 5.58 8.46 1.16
CA PRO A 652 6.71 7.86 0.50
C PRO A 652 6.77 8.25 -0.97
N PHE A 653 7.99 8.25 -1.49
CA PHE A 653 8.30 8.59 -2.86
C PHE A 653 8.76 7.38 -3.66
N ILE A 654 8.23 7.24 -4.88
CA ILE A 654 8.81 6.36 -5.89
C ILE A 654 9.78 7.18 -6.73
N THR A 655 10.95 6.60 -6.97
CA THR A 655 12.00 7.20 -7.80
C THR A 655 12.25 6.38 -9.05
N ALA A 656 12.53 7.05 -10.17
CA ALA A 656 12.79 6.43 -11.46
C ALA A 656 13.97 7.11 -12.17
N ASN A 657 14.62 6.40 -13.08
CA ASN A 657 15.78 6.91 -13.82
C ASN A 657 15.35 7.78 -15.01
N THR A 658 15.76 9.05 -15.07
CA THR A 658 15.42 9.98 -16.16
C THR A 658 15.99 9.60 -17.52
N GLN A 659 17.00 8.73 -17.59
CA GLN A 659 17.45 8.15 -18.85
C GLN A 659 16.38 7.22 -19.45
N THR A 660 15.56 6.59 -18.61
CA THR A 660 14.54 5.62 -19.04
C THR A 660 13.12 6.18 -19.01
N VAL A 661 12.87 7.22 -18.20
CA VAL A 661 11.58 7.91 -18.11
C VAL A 661 11.68 9.41 -18.43
N ASP A 662 10.80 9.89 -19.30
CA ASP A 662 10.67 11.31 -19.65
C ASP A 662 9.52 11.95 -18.84
N ILE A 663 9.85 12.51 -17.67
CA ILE A 663 8.89 13.02 -16.68
C ILE A 663 9.23 14.46 -16.20
N SER A 664 9.63 15.34 -17.13
CA SER A 664 9.91 16.76 -16.84
C SER A 664 8.65 17.63 -16.75
N ALA A 665 8.82 18.91 -16.40
CA ALA A 665 7.81 19.97 -16.35
C ALA A 665 6.59 19.74 -17.27
N GLY A 666 5.39 19.98 -16.74
CA GLY A 666 4.12 19.61 -17.37
C GLY A 666 3.64 18.21 -17.00
N PHE A 667 4.53 17.31 -16.55
CA PHE A 667 4.17 15.99 -16.02
C PHE A 667 3.62 16.03 -14.59
N SER A 668 3.83 17.11 -13.83
CA SER A 668 3.21 17.31 -12.51
C SER A 668 1.68 17.15 -12.56
N GLY A 669 1.11 16.43 -11.61
CA GLY A 669 -0.32 16.14 -11.50
C GLY A 669 -0.74 14.84 -12.20
N SER A 670 0.18 14.20 -12.92
CA SER A 670 -0.05 12.93 -13.60
C SER A 670 -0.44 11.84 -12.61
N GLY A 671 -1.52 11.12 -12.91
CA GLY A 671 -2.00 10.03 -12.08
C GLY A 671 -1.05 8.83 -12.12
N LEU A 672 -0.84 8.24 -10.95
CA LEU A 672 -0.16 6.97 -10.73
C LEU A 672 -1.23 5.91 -10.42
N TYR A 673 -1.12 4.74 -11.03
CA TYR A 673 -2.10 3.66 -10.92
C TYR A 673 -1.42 2.36 -10.53
N ASP A 674 -2.07 1.57 -9.70
CA ASP A 674 -1.60 0.24 -9.33
C ASP A 674 -1.87 -0.81 -10.45
N SER A 675 -1.41 -2.04 -10.26
CA SER A 675 -1.62 -3.16 -11.21
C SER A 675 -3.09 -3.56 -11.42
N GLN A 676 -3.99 -3.06 -10.56
CA GLN A 676 -5.42 -3.28 -10.68
C GLN A 676 -6.14 -2.12 -11.39
N GLY A 677 -5.45 -1.00 -11.61
CA GLY A 677 -5.99 0.22 -12.19
C GLY A 677 -6.60 1.18 -11.17
N ASN A 678 -6.39 0.95 -9.87
CA ASN A 678 -6.79 1.89 -8.83
C ASN A 678 -5.81 3.04 -8.72
N PHE A 679 -6.27 4.16 -8.18
CA PHE A 679 -5.45 5.35 -7.99
C PHE A 679 -4.44 5.16 -6.88
N ALA A 680 -3.16 5.18 -7.21
CA ALA A 680 -2.07 4.98 -6.26
C ALA A 680 -1.40 6.30 -5.82
N GLY A 681 -1.55 7.38 -6.58
CA GLY A 681 -1.02 8.70 -6.21
C GLY A 681 -0.70 9.57 -7.42
N HIS A 682 0.28 10.47 -7.30
CA HIS A 682 0.58 11.44 -8.36
C HIS A 682 2.06 11.75 -8.50
N HIS A 683 2.48 12.08 -9.72
CA HIS A 683 3.73 12.79 -9.94
C HIS A 683 3.64 14.24 -9.42
N VAL A 684 4.73 14.76 -8.84
CA VAL A 684 4.75 16.10 -8.23
C VAL A 684 5.85 17.05 -8.67
N LEU A 685 7.05 16.57 -8.95
CA LEU A 685 8.18 17.44 -9.28
C LEU A 685 8.89 16.92 -10.51
N GLY A 686 9.04 17.79 -11.51
CA GLY A 686 9.65 17.49 -12.81
C GLY A 686 10.76 18.47 -13.17
N ASP A 687 11.55 18.94 -12.20
CA ASP A 687 12.63 19.90 -12.45
C ASP A 687 13.66 19.39 -13.47
N LEU A 688 14.42 20.34 -14.05
CA LEU A 688 15.49 20.04 -14.99
C LEU A 688 16.59 19.25 -14.28
N ASP A 689 17.17 18.29 -15.00
CA ASP A 689 18.19 17.40 -14.50
C ASP A 689 19.43 17.59 -15.38
N GLU A 690 20.54 18.05 -14.80
CA GLU A 690 21.82 18.17 -15.52
C GLU A 690 22.59 16.84 -15.57
N TYR A 691 22.24 15.85 -14.73
CA TYR A 691 23.05 14.63 -14.55
C TYR A 691 22.25 13.35 -14.27
N GLY A 692 21.54 12.80 -15.28
CA GLY A 692 21.27 11.35 -15.44
C GLY A 692 20.47 10.59 -14.37
N TYR A 693 20.21 11.17 -13.20
CA TYR A 693 19.46 10.62 -12.09
C TYR A 693 18.75 11.78 -11.39
N SER A 694 17.44 11.90 -11.58
CA SER A 694 16.68 12.85 -10.78
C SER A 694 15.85 12.14 -9.75
N ASN A 695 15.80 12.81 -8.61
CA ASN A 695 14.81 12.72 -7.55
C ASN A 695 13.40 13.11 -8.06
N LYS A 696 12.95 12.56 -9.19
CA LYS A 696 11.60 12.83 -9.72
C LYS A 696 10.62 11.87 -9.10
N TYR A 697 9.59 12.47 -8.57
CA TYR A 697 8.87 11.97 -7.41
C TYR A 697 7.43 11.69 -7.81
N ALA A 698 7.03 10.43 -7.72
CA ALA A 698 5.62 10.10 -7.59
C ALA A 698 5.33 9.86 -6.11
N PHE A 699 4.42 10.64 -5.54
CA PHE A 699 3.87 10.36 -4.22
C PHE A 699 2.92 9.20 -4.30
N ILE A 700 2.99 8.38 -3.28
CA ILE A 700 1.98 7.38 -3.01
C ILE A 700 1.00 7.96 -1.99
N LEU A 701 -0.29 7.89 -2.33
CA LEU A 701 -1.38 8.30 -1.44
C LEU A 701 -2.01 7.08 -0.75
N ASP A 702 -2.72 7.30 0.35
CA ASP A 702 -3.52 6.29 1.05
C ASP A 702 -2.73 5.05 1.52
N ASN A 703 -1.79 5.29 2.44
CA ASN A 703 -1.04 4.24 3.13
C ASN A 703 -1.74 3.84 4.45
N GLN A 704 -1.05 3.14 5.36
CA GLN A 704 -1.66 2.72 6.64
C GLN A 704 -1.95 3.94 7.53
N GLU A 705 -1.02 4.89 7.58
CA GLU A 705 -1.04 6.02 8.52
C GLU A 705 -1.82 7.22 8.03
N LYS A 706 -1.78 7.48 6.73
CA LYS A 706 -2.24 8.73 6.12
C LYS A 706 -3.06 8.45 4.87
N THR A 707 -4.17 9.17 4.77
CA THR A 707 -5.10 9.03 3.64
C THR A 707 -5.58 10.39 3.12
N VAL A 708 -5.60 10.50 1.79
CA VAL A 708 -6.07 11.64 1.00
C VAL A 708 -7.40 11.31 0.35
N LEU A 709 -7.52 10.17 -0.37
CA LEU A 709 -8.82 9.79 -0.95
C LEU A 709 -9.74 9.15 0.09
N GLY A 710 -9.21 8.23 0.89
CA GLY A 710 -9.98 7.43 1.84
C GLY A 710 -10.46 6.10 1.25
N ASN A 711 -11.09 5.29 2.08
CA ASN A 711 -11.75 4.04 1.67
C ASN A 711 -13.28 4.09 1.81
N GLY A 712 -13.83 5.17 2.38
CA GLY A 712 -15.27 5.36 2.64
C GLY A 712 -15.86 4.44 3.72
N ASN A 713 -15.05 3.60 4.37
CA ASN A 713 -15.51 2.64 5.38
C ASN A 713 -15.24 3.11 6.80
N THR A 714 -14.27 4.02 7.00
CA THR A 714 -13.79 4.41 8.33
C THR A 714 -13.82 5.93 8.53
N PRO A 715 -14.35 6.44 9.65
CA PRO A 715 -14.43 7.87 9.94
C PRO A 715 -13.10 8.46 10.45
N PHE A 716 -12.05 7.65 10.59
CA PHE A 716 -10.82 8.04 11.29
C PHE A 716 -10.06 9.19 10.60
N ASN A 717 -10.31 9.40 9.31
CA ASN A 717 -9.84 10.55 8.56
C ASN A 717 -11.03 11.25 7.89
N THR A 718 -11.77 12.01 8.68
CA THR A 718 -12.90 12.85 8.23
C THR A 718 -12.51 13.88 7.17
N SER A 719 -11.20 14.16 7.03
CA SER A 719 -10.64 15.07 6.02
C SER A 719 -10.37 14.43 4.65
N SER A 720 -10.46 13.10 4.55
CA SER A 720 -10.30 12.41 3.26
C SER A 720 -11.42 12.79 2.27
N PHE A 721 -11.11 12.71 0.98
CA PHE A 721 -12.04 13.08 -0.09
C PHE A 721 -13.36 12.31 -0.01
N TYR A 722 -13.30 10.99 0.17
CA TYR A 722 -14.50 10.14 0.22
C TYR A 722 -15.39 10.49 1.40
N GLU A 723 -14.80 10.73 2.56
CA GLU A 723 -15.53 11.12 3.77
C GLU A 723 -16.18 12.49 3.61
N ARG A 724 -15.44 13.45 3.06
CA ARG A 724 -15.95 14.78 2.74
C ARG A 724 -17.11 14.71 1.75
N MET A 725 -16.97 13.94 0.67
CA MET A 725 -18.03 13.81 -0.34
C MET A 725 -19.24 13.05 0.15
N ARG A 726 -19.05 12.04 1.02
CA ARG A 726 -20.14 11.34 1.70
C ARG A 726 -20.96 12.32 2.55
N TYR A 727 -20.29 13.18 3.31
CA TYR A 727 -20.95 14.22 4.10
C TYR A 727 -21.65 15.28 3.24
N LEU A 728 -20.99 15.79 2.19
CA LEU A 728 -21.57 16.78 1.28
C LEU A 728 -22.79 16.24 0.53
N SER A 729 -22.77 14.96 0.14
CA SER A 729 -23.92 14.30 -0.49
C SER A 729 -25.10 14.14 0.47
N TYR A 730 -24.84 14.01 1.77
CA TYR A 730 -25.87 14.01 2.79
C TYR A 730 -26.48 15.40 3.00
N LEU A 731 -25.66 16.46 3.02
CA LEU A 731 -26.12 17.83 3.24
C LEU A 731 -26.76 18.49 2.01
N TYR A 732 -26.25 18.20 0.81
CA TYR A 732 -26.63 18.83 -0.46
C TYR A 732 -26.92 17.77 -1.54
N PRO A 733 -27.91 16.89 -1.33
CA PRO A 733 -28.22 15.77 -2.24
C PRO A 733 -28.66 16.21 -3.65
N GLU A 734 -29.12 17.45 -3.82
CA GLU A 734 -29.41 18.05 -5.12
C GLU A 734 -28.13 18.30 -5.94
N ARG A 735 -27.02 18.60 -5.24
CA ARG A 735 -25.74 18.97 -5.85
C ARG A 735 -24.79 17.78 -5.99
N TYR A 736 -24.82 16.81 -5.08
CA TYR A 736 -23.93 15.66 -5.09
C TYR A 736 -24.70 14.35 -4.88
N GLN A 737 -24.23 13.26 -5.49
CA GLN A 737 -24.77 11.93 -5.25
C GLN A 737 -23.80 11.13 -4.40
N ASN A 738 -24.31 10.45 -3.37
CA ASN A 738 -23.50 9.57 -2.54
C ASN A 738 -23.14 8.30 -3.32
N GLN A 739 -21.89 8.23 -3.78
CA GLN A 739 -21.29 7.10 -4.48
C GLN A 739 -20.28 6.33 -3.60
N PHE A 740 -20.02 6.82 -2.39
CA PHE A 740 -18.97 6.32 -1.49
C PHE A 740 -19.57 5.39 -0.43
N ASN A 741 -20.66 4.71 -0.78
CA ASN A 741 -21.57 4.02 0.13
C ASN A 741 -21.00 2.68 0.64
N LYS A 742 -20.43 2.71 1.84
CA LYS A 742 -20.77 1.72 2.87
C LYS A 742 -21.12 2.49 4.15
N THR A 743 -22.24 2.15 4.79
CA THR A 743 -22.42 2.53 6.20
C THR A 743 -21.22 1.97 6.94
N PRO A 744 -20.48 2.78 7.71
CA PRO A 744 -19.33 2.27 8.43
C PRO A 744 -19.72 1.02 9.23
N SER A 745 -18.98 -0.07 8.99
CA SER A 745 -19.15 -1.31 9.75
C SER A 745 -18.25 -1.22 10.97
N TYR A 746 -18.80 -0.75 12.09
CA TYR A 746 -18.18 -0.95 13.41
C TYR A 746 -18.65 -2.28 13.96
#